data_AF-A0A317KCC1-F1
#
_entry.id   AF-A0A317KCC1-F1
#
_cell.length_a   1.000
_cell.length_b   1.000
_cell.length_c   1.000
_cell.angle_alpha   90.00
_cell.angle_beta   90.00
_cell.angle_gamma   90.00
#
_symmetry.space_group_name_H-M   'P 1'
#
loop_
_entity.id
_entity.type
_entity.pdbx_description
1 polymer ?
#
loop_
_entity_poly.entity_id
_entity_poly.type
_entity_poly.pdbx_seq_one_letter_code
_entity_poly.pdbx_strand_id
1 'polypeptide(L)'
;MPPFSAAPPGGLPPFVADLHIHSKYSRACSRDLTLPNLGWWARRKGIAVLGTGDFTHPAWYDHLRETLHPAEPGLHRLSPEAERDIARRLPPRLASEAETDPVRFMLSVEISTIYKRDDRTRKVHHLIYLPDLDAVARFNAALGRIGNLGSDGRPILGLDSRDLLEITLEASPDGYLVPAHIWTPWFSALGSKSGFDAIADCYADLAEHIFAVETGLSSDPEMNWRVGSLDRYQLVSNSDAHSPPALGREATVLNSARDYYAIRDALRTGDGLTGTIEFFPEEGKYHADGHRLCGVNWAPERTREAGGRCPECGKPLTVGVLSRVAELADRPAGYRPPHAREVTHLVPLAEILGEINKVGARSKKVEGKLNELIAALGPELEILTRTPLDEIGRVGGELLAEGIWRLRRGEVRRIPGYDGEYGVITLFDPAELGSGGTGGTPGSQETLFDVPVPAQRRPAEPAPKPKARRPAAAKAEPKRKAAPPPPIAPAPSPHEPFEPMLAGMEEVGTGLLDRLDAMQRVAASAPGGPLLIVAGPGTGKTRTLTHRIAYLCAELNVFPEQCLAITFTRRAAEELRHRLDGLLGPVAEDVTVGTFHSLGLTILRENAAAAGLPMDFRIADDADRVAARAEAGDDPESYTTLLRKRDLVDLDELLTLPVALLKADKKLVRDYRERWRWIFVDEYQDVDAVQYELLRLLSPADGNLCAIGDPDQAIYSFRGADVGYFLRFSQDFTDARLVRLNRNYRSSAPILAAAVQAIAPSSLVRGRRLDPARLDPEAPLVGRYPAASVADEADFVARTIDELVGGLSHRSLDSGRIDGRMTSLSFSDIAVLYRTDSQAAPIVDALARANIPVQKRSHDRLRDRPGVAAIARELRHADGLGGGLPARVRLAGQVLAGRFAAPTLDGSGAVRPEEIWSAVDLLTPLARRCGDDLGLFLSQLATGAEVDALDPRAEAVTLLTLHAAKGLEFPVVFLIGAEDGLLPLRWPGSEPDSDAVAEERRLFFVGLTRAQDRLYMSHAARRFRQGSERECRPSPFLDVIDPGLFERFGEAEPRRPKDRQLRLI
;
A
#
# COMPACT_ATOMS: atom_id res chain seq x y z
N MET A 1 -42.22 16.59 20.53
CA MET A 1 -41.71 15.21 20.55
C MET A 1 -41.68 14.75 22.00
N PRO A 2 -42.12 13.53 22.36
CA PRO A 2 -41.82 13.02 23.69
C PRO A 2 -40.31 12.74 23.74
N PRO A 3 -39.54 13.36 24.65
CA PRO A 3 -38.09 13.14 24.73
C PRO A 3 -37.75 11.74 25.25
N PHE A 4 -36.54 11.26 24.93
CA PHE A 4 -35.81 10.02 25.30
C PHE A 4 -35.96 9.43 26.74
N SER A 5 -37.11 9.48 27.43
CA SER A 5 -37.13 9.16 28.87
C SER A 5 -38.46 8.78 29.51
N ALA A 6 -39.51 8.42 28.77
CA ALA A 6 -40.43 7.49 29.40
C ALA A 6 -39.70 6.14 29.41
N ALA A 7 -39.03 5.79 30.51
CA ALA A 7 -38.67 4.40 30.73
C ALA A 7 -39.96 3.61 30.50
N PRO A 8 -39.98 2.63 29.57
CA PRO A 8 -41.15 1.76 29.49
C PRO A 8 -41.38 1.21 30.90
N PRO A 9 -42.62 1.14 31.41
CA PRO A 9 -42.85 0.73 32.79
C PRO A 9 -42.11 -0.59 33.10
N GLY A 10 -41.03 -0.52 33.89
CA GLY A 10 -40.16 -1.66 34.21
C GLY A 10 -38.82 -1.80 33.43
N GLY A 11 -38.43 -0.87 32.56
CA GLY A 11 -37.16 -0.89 31.80
C GLY A 11 -36.00 -0.07 32.40
N LEU A 12 -34.77 -0.29 31.91
CA LEU A 12 -33.57 0.48 32.28
C LEU A 12 -33.66 1.95 31.79
N PRO A 13 -32.91 2.89 32.41
CA PRO A 13 -32.81 4.26 31.91
C PRO A 13 -31.87 4.33 30.69
N PRO A 14 -32.21 5.12 29.65
CA PRO A 14 -31.36 5.26 28.48
C PRO A 14 -30.10 6.09 28.77
N PHE A 15 -29.03 5.82 28.03
CA PHE A 15 -27.75 6.51 28.11
C PHE A 15 -27.18 6.81 26.72
N VAL A 16 -26.32 7.83 26.65
CA VAL A 16 -25.66 8.25 25.40
C VAL A 16 -24.27 7.62 25.31
N ALA A 17 -23.97 7.03 24.16
CA ALA A 17 -22.68 6.47 23.80
C ALA A 17 -22.12 7.17 22.55
N ASP A 18 -20.86 7.59 22.63
CA ASP A 18 -20.12 8.19 21.51
C ASP A 18 -18.85 7.36 21.30
N LEU A 19 -18.93 6.42 20.37
CA LEU A 19 -18.01 5.30 20.21
C LEU A 19 -17.00 5.48 19.06
N HIS A 20 -17.00 6.63 18.39
CA HIS A 20 -16.04 6.99 17.36
C HIS A 20 -15.29 8.26 17.77
N ILE A 21 -14.11 8.06 18.36
CA ILE A 21 -13.23 9.14 18.77
C ILE A 21 -11.80 8.84 18.36
N HIS A 22 -10.97 9.88 18.29
CA HIS A 22 -9.54 9.75 18.00
C HIS A 22 -8.68 10.13 19.22
N SER A 23 -7.45 9.64 19.22
CA SER A 23 -6.43 10.01 20.19
C SER A 23 -5.59 11.19 19.72
N LYS A 24 -4.75 11.70 20.62
CA LYS A 24 -3.71 12.69 20.28
C LYS A 24 -2.64 12.20 19.29
N TYR A 25 -2.57 10.89 19.00
CA TYR A 25 -1.61 10.30 18.06
C TYR A 25 -2.16 10.23 16.62
N SER A 26 -3.45 10.50 16.44
CA SER A 26 -4.03 10.66 15.11
C SER A 26 -3.64 12.00 14.46
N ARG A 27 -3.41 11.99 13.14
CA ARG A 27 -3.17 13.24 12.40
C ARG A 27 -4.39 14.15 12.42
N ALA A 28 -4.11 15.47 12.39
CA ALA A 28 -5.11 16.53 12.41
C ALA A 28 -6.04 16.52 13.64
N CYS A 29 -5.65 15.82 14.71
CA CYS A 29 -6.36 15.76 15.98
C CYS A 29 -5.72 16.69 17.02
N SER A 30 -6.53 17.15 17.98
CA SER A 30 -6.05 17.96 19.10
C SER A 30 -5.14 17.15 20.03
N ARG A 31 -4.06 17.78 20.52
CA ARG A 31 -3.21 17.22 21.57
C ARG A 31 -3.95 17.02 22.90
N ASP A 32 -5.10 17.68 23.07
CA ASP A 32 -5.94 17.61 24.27
C ASP A 32 -6.82 16.37 24.32
N LEU A 33 -6.80 15.51 23.31
CA LEU A 33 -7.45 14.19 23.31
C LEU A 33 -6.69 13.21 24.20
N THR A 34 -6.79 13.44 25.50
CA THR A 34 -6.27 12.59 26.58
C THR A 34 -7.44 12.02 27.36
N LEU A 35 -7.30 10.81 27.93
CA LEU A 35 -8.39 10.16 28.66
C LEU A 35 -9.00 11.05 29.78
N PRO A 36 -8.22 11.79 30.59
CA PRO A 36 -8.79 12.68 31.61
C PRO A 36 -9.58 13.87 31.05
N ASN A 37 -9.17 14.39 29.89
CA ASN A 37 -9.90 15.48 29.23
C ASN A 37 -11.17 14.96 28.56
N LEU A 38 -11.11 13.79 27.92
CA LEU A 38 -12.27 13.09 27.37
C LEU A 38 -13.33 12.83 28.45
N GLY A 39 -12.92 12.30 29.61
CA GLY A 39 -13.82 12.09 30.75
C GLY A 39 -14.45 13.39 31.24
N TRP A 40 -13.68 14.47 31.36
CA TRP A 40 -14.21 15.79 31.77
C TRP A 40 -15.22 16.37 30.77
N TRP A 41 -14.93 16.28 29.47
CA TRP A 41 -15.86 16.75 28.42
C TRP A 41 -17.10 15.88 28.33
N ALA A 42 -16.98 14.56 28.43
CA ALA A 42 -18.14 13.65 28.43
C ALA A 42 -19.13 13.99 29.55
N ARG A 43 -18.66 14.30 30.76
CA ARG A 43 -19.55 14.73 31.87
C ARG A 43 -20.26 16.05 31.57
N ARG A 44 -19.57 17.01 30.94
CA ARG A 44 -20.17 18.29 30.54
C ARG A 44 -21.19 18.13 29.42
N LYS A 45 -20.96 17.18 28.52
CA LYS A 45 -21.87 16.87 27.40
C LYS A 45 -23.07 16.04 27.86
N GLY A 46 -22.89 15.15 28.83
CA GLY A 46 -23.90 14.18 29.26
C GLY A 46 -23.74 12.81 28.59
N ILE A 47 -22.49 12.42 28.29
CA ILE A 47 -22.15 11.15 27.64
C ILE A 47 -21.72 10.14 28.72
N ALA A 48 -22.29 8.93 28.65
CA ALA A 48 -22.04 7.88 29.64
C ALA A 48 -20.94 6.90 29.20
N VAL A 49 -20.86 6.60 27.91
CA VAL A 49 -19.85 5.68 27.34
C VAL A 49 -19.13 6.36 26.19
N LEU A 50 -17.80 6.34 26.22
CA LEU A 50 -16.93 6.81 25.15
C LEU A 50 -16.13 5.67 24.54
N GLY A 51 -15.82 5.77 23.25
CA GLY A 51 -14.70 5.04 22.68
C GLY A 51 -13.37 5.46 23.34
N THR A 52 -12.31 4.68 23.19
CA THR A 52 -10.94 5.10 23.52
C THR A 52 -10.22 5.74 22.34
N GLY A 53 -10.59 5.33 21.11
CA GLY A 53 -9.86 5.63 19.88
C GLY A 53 -8.48 4.96 19.81
N ASP A 54 -8.01 4.75 18.58
CA ASP A 54 -6.60 4.50 18.21
C ASP A 54 -5.82 3.44 19.01
N PHE A 55 -6.47 2.39 19.54
CA PHE A 55 -5.76 1.39 20.37
C PHE A 55 -4.66 0.61 19.63
N THR A 56 -4.54 0.76 18.30
CA THR A 56 -3.48 0.14 17.49
C THR A 56 -2.16 0.86 17.62
N HIS A 57 -2.16 2.16 17.95
CA HIS A 57 -0.94 2.94 18.07
C HIS A 57 -0.15 2.51 19.31
N PRO A 58 1.10 2.02 19.20
CA PRO A 58 1.81 1.39 20.31
C PRO A 58 1.91 2.26 21.57
N ALA A 59 2.30 3.52 21.42
CA ALA A 59 2.41 4.43 22.56
C ALA A 59 1.05 4.80 23.20
N TRP A 60 -0.04 4.74 22.42
CA TRP A 60 -1.38 4.95 22.97
C TRP A 60 -1.86 3.71 23.68
N TYR A 61 -1.67 2.53 23.08
CA TYR A 61 -1.97 1.24 23.67
C TYR A 61 -1.30 1.05 25.03
N ASP A 62 0.00 1.37 25.15
CA ASP A 62 0.70 1.33 26.43
C ASP A 62 0.06 2.28 27.46
N HIS A 63 -0.32 3.50 27.04
CA HIS A 63 -1.01 4.44 27.90
C HIS A 63 -2.40 3.94 28.34
N LEU A 64 -3.16 3.29 27.44
CA LEU A 64 -4.45 2.67 27.76
C LEU A 64 -4.24 1.57 28.82
N ARG A 65 -3.25 0.70 28.64
CA ARG A 65 -2.94 -0.41 29.56
C ARG A 65 -2.52 0.08 30.96
N GLU A 66 -1.85 1.22 31.03
CA GLU A 66 -1.42 1.82 32.31
C GLU A 66 -2.53 2.59 33.02
N THR A 67 -3.47 3.18 32.27
CA THR A 67 -4.42 4.17 32.81
C THR A 67 -5.83 3.61 33.01
N LEU A 68 -6.23 2.63 32.21
CA LEU A 68 -7.57 2.05 32.25
C LEU A 68 -7.64 0.85 33.18
N HIS A 69 -8.73 0.80 33.94
CA HIS A 69 -9.06 -0.30 34.85
C HIS A 69 -10.42 -0.90 34.46
N PRO A 70 -10.62 -2.23 34.60
CA PRO A 70 -11.92 -2.85 34.36
C PRO A 70 -13.03 -2.24 35.22
N ALA A 71 -14.23 -2.08 34.66
CA ALA A 71 -15.40 -1.56 35.37
C ALA A 71 -16.58 -2.54 35.31
N GLU A 72 -17.26 -2.61 34.17
CA GLU A 72 -18.26 -3.62 33.81
C GLU A 72 -17.65 -4.58 32.76
N PRO A 73 -18.26 -5.76 32.47
CA PRO A 73 -17.73 -6.68 31.45
C PRO A 73 -17.41 -5.97 30.12
N GLY A 74 -16.12 -5.96 29.77
CA GLY A 74 -15.59 -5.33 28.57
C GLY A 74 -15.58 -3.79 28.51
N LEU A 75 -15.98 -3.11 29.60
CA LEU A 75 -15.84 -1.66 29.74
C LEU A 75 -14.79 -1.29 30.77
N HIS A 76 -14.19 -0.13 30.57
CA HIS A 76 -13.09 0.36 31.39
C HIS A 76 -13.43 1.71 32.02
N ARG A 77 -12.71 2.07 33.08
CA ARG A 77 -12.77 3.36 33.77
C ARG A 77 -11.38 3.87 34.11
N LEU A 78 -11.28 5.13 34.50
CA LEU A 78 -10.03 5.71 34.97
C LEU A 78 -9.79 5.34 36.44
N SER A 79 -8.58 5.60 36.92
CA SER A 79 -8.26 5.40 38.33
C SER A 79 -9.17 6.29 39.21
N PRO A 80 -9.53 5.86 40.44
CA PRO A 80 -10.34 6.67 41.34
C PRO A 80 -9.74 8.05 41.65
N GLU A 81 -8.41 8.18 41.57
CA GLU A 81 -7.73 9.47 41.73
C GLU A 81 -7.98 10.40 40.53
N ALA A 82 -7.83 9.90 39.30
CA ALA A 82 -8.10 10.65 38.09
C ALA A 82 -9.58 11.06 37.99
N GLU A 83 -10.51 10.20 38.41
CA GLU A 83 -11.94 10.52 38.47
C GLU A 83 -12.24 11.64 39.48
N ARG A 84 -11.60 11.61 40.67
CA ARG A 84 -11.70 12.72 41.65
C ARG A 84 -11.11 14.02 41.12
N ASP A 85 -10.03 13.96 40.33
CA ASP A 85 -9.46 15.14 39.67
C ASP A 85 -10.40 15.72 38.60
N ILE A 86 -11.13 14.87 37.88
CA ILE A 86 -12.18 15.31 36.96
C ILE A 86 -13.31 15.98 37.74
N ALA A 87 -13.82 15.33 38.80
CA ALA A 87 -14.91 15.87 39.62
C ALA A 87 -14.57 17.24 40.23
N ARG A 88 -13.34 17.43 40.73
CA ARG A 88 -12.86 18.72 41.26
C ARG A 88 -12.83 19.86 40.23
N ARG A 89 -12.71 19.55 38.94
CA ARG A 89 -12.71 20.52 37.84
C ARG A 89 -14.11 20.76 37.27
N LEU A 90 -15.12 20.01 37.69
CA LEU A 90 -16.49 20.16 37.23
C LEU A 90 -17.28 21.12 38.13
N PRO A 91 -18.32 21.78 37.61
CA PRO A 91 -19.25 22.53 38.45
C PRO A 91 -19.90 21.64 39.52
N PRO A 92 -20.25 22.17 40.71
CA PRO A 92 -20.78 21.37 41.82
C PRO A 92 -21.95 20.44 41.47
N ARG A 93 -22.85 20.91 40.58
CA ARG A 93 -24.00 20.13 40.09
C ARG A 93 -23.57 18.86 39.35
N LEU A 94 -22.47 18.91 38.59
CA LEU A 94 -21.95 17.77 37.82
C LEU A 94 -20.93 16.93 38.60
N ALA A 95 -20.25 17.52 39.58
CA ALA A 95 -19.19 16.87 40.33
C ALA A 95 -19.70 15.65 41.12
N SER A 96 -20.84 15.78 41.82
CA SER A 96 -21.41 14.69 42.63
C SER A 96 -21.82 13.47 41.79
N GLU A 97 -22.41 13.71 40.61
CA GLU A 97 -22.74 12.64 39.68
C GLU A 97 -21.50 12.03 39.04
N ALA A 98 -20.45 12.81 38.78
CA ALA A 98 -19.19 12.31 38.21
C ALA A 98 -18.44 11.36 39.17
N GLU A 99 -18.60 11.54 40.49
CA GLU A 99 -18.03 10.65 41.51
C GLU A 99 -18.85 9.37 41.69
N THR A 100 -20.18 9.46 41.59
CA THR A 100 -21.10 8.33 41.81
C THR A 100 -21.31 7.48 40.57
N ASP A 101 -21.23 8.08 39.38
CA ASP A 101 -21.39 7.39 38.10
C ASP A 101 -20.37 7.88 37.05
N PRO A 102 -19.09 7.43 37.11
CA PRO A 102 -18.07 7.90 36.20
C PRO A 102 -18.31 7.48 34.73
N VAL A 103 -17.64 8.15 33.80
CA VAL A 103 -17.69 7.78 32.37
C VAL A 103 -17.03 6.41 32.15
N ARG A 104 -17.59 5.61 31.25
CA ARG A 104 -16.98 4.34 30.81
C ARG A 104 -16.30 4.48 29.46
N PHE A 105 -15.25 3.69 29.27
CA PHE A 105 -14.44 3.64 28.06
C PHE A 105 -14.56 2.26 27.40
N MET A 106 -14.88 2.24 26.11
CA MET A 106 -14.91 1.06 25.25
C MET A 106 -13.71 1.09 24.31
N LEU A 107 -12.93 0.00 24.30
CA LEU A 107 -11.75 -0.12 23.45
C LEU A 107 -12.18 -0.07 21.97
N SER A 108 -11.76 0.97 21.27
CA SER A 108 -12.09 1.24 19.88
C SER A 108 -10.91 1.77 19.06
N VAL A 109 -10.94 1.54 17.76
CA VAL A 109 -10.01 2.11 16.78
C VAL A 109 -10.70 2.30 15.43
N GLU A 110 -10.32 3.34 14.70
CA GLU A 110 -10.62 3.49 13.27
C GLU A 110 -9.43 2.99 12.43
N ILE A 111 -9.68 2.10 11.47
CA ILE A 111 -8.68 1.62 10.50
C ILE A 111 -9.11 1.97 9.09
N SER A 112 -8.18 2.53 8.31
CA SER A 112 -8.38 2.81 6.90
C SER A 112 -7.78 1.68 6.06
N THR A 113 -8.60 0.99 5.27
CA THR A 113 -8.16 -0.03 4.31
C THR A 113 -8.11 0.55 2.91
N ILE A 114 -7.00 0.36 2.19
CA ILE A 114 -6.85 0.73 0.78
C ILE A 114 -6.36 -0.48 0.00
N TYR A 115 -7.19 -1.03 -0.88
CA TYR A 115 -6.87 -2.27 -1.59
C TYR A 115 -7.54 -2.32 -2.97
N LYS A 116 -7.06 -3.19 -3.87
CA LYS A 116 -7.66 -3.40 -5.18
C LYS A 116 -8.68 -4.55 -5.14
N ARG A 117 -9.89 -4.28 -5.64
CA ARG A 117 -10.92 -5.30 -5.86
C ARG A 117 -11.84 -4.91 -7.01
N ASP A 118 -12.16 -5.87 -7.86
CA ASP A 118 -12.96 -5.68 -9.09
C ASP A 118 -12.41 -4.55 -9.99
N ASP A 119 -11.09 -4.56 -10.19
CA ASP A 119 -10.33 -3.55 -10.97
C ASP A 119 -10.44 -2.09 -10.48
N ARG A 120 -10.90 -1.89 -9.24
CA ARG A 120 -11.01 -0.58 -8.59
C ARG A 120 -10.21 -0.55 -7.29
N THR A 121 -9.60 0.59 -7.00
CA THR A 121 -9.01 0.85 -5.69
C THR A 121 -10.11 1.23 -4.71
N ARG A 122 -10.36 0.35 -3.75
CA ARG A 122 -11.31 0.49 -2.65
C ARG A 122 -10.64 1.19 -1.49
N LYS A 123 -11.38 2.08 -0.83
CA LYS A 123 -10.92 2.85 0.33
C LYS A 123 -12.05 2.93 1.32
N VAL A 124 -11.91 2.24 2.44
CA VAL A 124 -13.00 2.07 3.41
C VAL A 124 -12.43 2.24 4.80
N HIS A 125 -13.14 2.98 5.65
CA HIS A 125 -12.82 3.13 7.06
C HIS A 125 -13.71 2.20 7.89
N HIS A 126 -13.14 1.67 8.95
CA HIS A 126 -13.78 0.67 9.79
C HIS A 126 -13.55 1.02 11.25
N LEU A 127 -14.61 0.94 12.06
CA LEU A 127 -14.52 0.98 13.51
C LEU A 127 -14.45 -0.44 14.03
N ILE A 128 -13.41 -0.74 14.81
CA ILE A 128 -13.25 -2.04 15.47
C ILE A 128 -13.41 -1.86 16.97
N TYR A 129 -14.20 -2.75 17.58
CA TYR A 129 -14.46 -2.77 19.01
C TYR A 129 -14.05 -4.12 19.58
N LEU A 130 -13.20 -4.10 20.61
CA LEU A 130 -12.70 -5.32 21.26
C LEU A 130 -13.03 -5.32 22.76
N PRO A 131 -13.33 -6.48 23.35
CA PRO A 131 -13.82 -6.55 24.73
C PRO A 131 -12.72 -6.26 25.76
N ASP A 132 -11.46 -6.58 25.47
CA ASP A 132 -10.38 -6.49 26.45
C ASP A 132 -9.02 -6.21 25.79
N LEU A 133 -8.04 -5.83 26.63
CA LEU A 133 -6.69 -5.50 26.19
C LEU A 133 -5.94 -6.71 25.63
N ASP A 134 -6.27 -7.94 26.02
CA ASP A 134 -5.63 -9.14 25.48
C ASP A 134 -6.08 -9.40 24.03
N ALA A 135 -7.35 -9.17 23.73
CA ALA A 135 -7.88 -9.16 22.37
C ALA A 135 -7.23 -8.07 21.52
N VAL A 136 -7.08 -6.85 22.07
CA VAL A 136 -6.33 -5.77 21.40
C VAL A 136 -4.89 -6.19 21.13
N ALA A 137 -4.21 -6.83 22.07
CA ALA A 137 -2.83 -7.30 21.87
C ALA A 137 -2.73 -8.32 20.72
N ARG A 138 -3.66 -9.28 20.65
CA ARG A 138 -3.72 -10.26 19.54
C ARG A 138 -3.99 -9.58 18.21
N PHE A 139 -4.93 -8.65 18.18
CA PHE A 139 -5.29 -7.88 16.99
C PHE A 139 -4.12 -7.02 16.49
N ASN A 140 -3.49 -6.25 17.37
CA ASN A 140 -2.31 -5.42 17.05
C ASN A 140 -1.14 -6.28 16.56
N ALA A 141 -0.93 -7.46 17.15
CA ALA A 141 0.11 -8.39 16.71
C ALA A 141 -0.17 -9.00 15.32
N ALA A 142 -1.44 -9.18 14.94
CA ALA A 142 -1.81 -9.63 13.61
C ALA A 142 -1.62 -8.51 12.58
N LEU A 143 -2.16 -7.31 12.85
CA LEU A 143 -2.05 -6.17 11.94
C LEU A 143 -0.62 -5.64 11.79
N GLY A 144 0.21 -5.75 12.82
CA GLY A 144 1.63 -5.37 12.76
C GLY A 144 2.44 -6.20 11.75
N ARG A 145 1.91 -7.34 11.28
CA ARG A 145 2.51 -8.14 10.19
C ARG A 145 2.14 -7.63 8.80
N ILE A 146 1.16 -6.74 8.71
CA ILE A 146 0.58 -6.25 7.44
C ILE A 146 1.06 -4.83 7.17
N GLY A 147 1.04 -3.96 8.18
CA GLY A 147 1.43 -2.56 8.01
C GLY A 147 1.93 -1.90 9.29
N ASN A 148 2.37 -0.65 9.14
CA ASN A 148 2.90 0.13 10.25
C ASN A 148 1.77 0.73 11.10
N LEU A 149 1.67 0.30 12.37
CA LEU A 149 0.68 0.80 13.31
C LEU A 149 1.14 2.04 14.10
N GLY A 150 2.42 2.40 14.03
CA GLY A 150 3.03 3.43 14.87
C GLY A 150 3.18 4.81 14.23
N SER A 151 2.81 4.99 12.96
CA SER A 151 2.92 6.28 12.27
C SER A 151 1.72 7.21 12.46
N ASP A 152 0.56 6.65 12.82
CA ASP A 152 -0.71 7.36 12.99
C ASP A 152 -1.61 6.57 13.94
N GLY A 153 -2.49 7.26 14.67
CA GLY A 153 -3.54 6.64 15.46
C GLY A 153 -4.53 5.84 14.61
N ARG A 154 -4.73 6.27 13.36
CA ARG A 154 -5.55 5.61 12.34
C ARG A 154 -4.67 5.03 11.23
N PRO A 155 -4.19 3.79 11.40
CA PRO A 155 -3.31 3.20 10.41
C PRO A 155 -4.02 3.03 9.07
N ILE A 156 -3.30 3.30 7.99
CA ILE A 156 -3.70 2.93 6.64
C ILE A 156 -3.05 1.58 6.34
N LEU A 157 -3.87 0.57 6.07
CA LEU A 157 -3.43 -0.77 5.76
C LEU A 157 -3.81 -1.13 4.32
N GLY A 158 -2.87 -1.69 3.59
CA GLY A 158 -3.17 -2.33 2.32
C GLY A 158 -3.75 -3.71 2.56
N LEU A 159 -5.03 -3.77 2.93
CA LEU A 159 -5.69 -5.00 3.36
C LEU A 159 -7.14 -4.97 2.91
N ASP A 160 -7.67 -6.09 2.40
CA ASP A 160 -9.10 -6.19 2.08
C ASP A 160 -9.95 -6.02 3.34
N SER A 161 -11.09 -5.34 3.23
CA SER A 161 -12.03 -5.14 4.34
C SER A 161 -12.56 -6.46 4.90
N ARG A 162 -12.73 -7.48 4.07
CA ARG A 162 -13.09 -8.84 4.48
C ARG A 162 -12.00 -9.46 5.35
N ASP A 163 -10.72 -9.29 4.99
CA ASP A 163 -9.61 -9.85 5.76
C ASP A 163 -9.38 -9.10 7.08
N LEU A 164 -9.64 -7.80 7.10
CA LEU A 164 -9.67 -7.03 8.36
C LEU A 164 -10.72 -7.59 9.32
N LEU A 165 -11.93 -7.88 8.82
CA LEU A 165 -13.01 -8.48 9.62
C LEU A 165 -12.62 -9.88 10.12
N GLU A 166 -12.00 -10.71 9.30
CA GLU A 166 -11.46 -12.01 9.71
C GLU A 166 -10.49 -11.85 10.88
N ILE A 167 -9.50 -10.95 10.76
CA ILE A 167 -8.51 -10.68 11.82
C ILE A 167 -9.19 -10.18 13.11
N THR A 168 -10.23 -9.35 12.99
CA THR A 168 -11.03 -8.92 14.16
C THR A 168 -11.66 -10.12 14.88
N LEU A 169 -12.32 -11.01 14.14
CA LEU A 169 -13.01 -12.18 14.67
C LEU A 169 -12.03 -13.23 15.23
N GLU A 170 -10.86 -13.39 14.62
CA GLU A 170 -9.78 -14.25 15.14
C GLU A 170 -9.17 -13.70 16.43
N ALA A 171 -9.03 -12.38 16.55
CA ALA A 171 -8.51 -11.74 17.75
C ALA A 171 -9.46 -11.94 18.94
N SER A 172 -10.77 -11.88 18.70
CA SER A 172 -11.80 -12.27 19.67
C SER A 172 -13.10 -12.65 18.97
N PRO A 173 -13.74 -13.79 19.32
CA PRO A 173 -15.06 -14.14 18.78
C PRO A 173 -16.15 -13.15 19.19
N ASP A 174 -15.91 -12.36 20.24
CA ASP A 174 -16.83 -11.32 20.71
C ASP A 174 -16.55 -9.95 20.10
N GLY A 175 -15.40 -9.79 19.43
CA GLY A 175 -15.02 -8.58 18.69
C GLY A 175 -15.96 -8.32 17.51
N TYR A 176 -16.15 -7.04 17.17
CA TYR A 176 -16.99 -6.68 16.03
C TYR A 176 -16.46 -5.44 15.30
N LEU A 177 -16.90 -5.31 14.05
CA LEU A 177 -16.51 -4.26 13.13
C LEU A 177 -17.78 -3.55 12.65
N VAL A 178 -17.72 -2.21 12.60
CA VAL A 178 -18.75 -1.34 12.03
C VAL A 178 -18.12 -0.54 10.88
N PRO A 179 -18.64 -0.64 9.63
CA PRO A 179 -18.20 0.22 8.54
C PRO A 179 -18.45 1.69 8.92
N ALA A 180 -17.40 2.51 8.88
CA ALA A 180 -17.44 3.90 9.34
C ALA A 180 -17.94 4.84 8.24
N HIS A 181 -18.69 5.88 8.63
CA HIS A 181 -19.19 6.98 7.79
C HIS A 181 -19.43 6.58 6.31
N ILE A 182 -20.38 5.66 6.10
CA ILE A 182 -20.50 4.81 4.91
C ILE A 182 -20.73 5.53 3.57
N TRP A 183 -20.91 6.85 3.56
CA TRP A 183 -21.22 7.63 2.36
C TRP A 183 -20.15 8.58 1.86
N THR A 184 -19.08 8.85 2.63
CA THR A 184 -18.09 9.85 2.22
C THR A 184 -17.50 9.49 0.84
N PRO A 185 -17.38 10.41 -0.13
CA PRO A 185 -17.18 10.02 -1.53
C PRO A 185 -15.97 9.12 -1.79
N TRP A 186 -14.89 9.30 -1.03
CA TRP A 186 -13.60 8.63 -1.26
C TRP A 186 -13.18 7.61 -0.21
N PHE A 187 -13.72 7.62 1.01
CA PHE A 187 -13.26 6.79 2.13
C PHE A 187 -14.43 6.11 2.80
N SER A 188 -15.23 5.37 2.05
CA SER A 188 -16.41 4.72 2.61
C SER A 188 -16.88 3.53 1.79
N ALA A 189 -17.66 2.67 2.44
CA ALA A 189 -18.17 1.46 1.83
C ALA A 189 -19.17 1.72 0.69
N LEU A 190 -19.94 2.83 0.71
CA LEU A 190 -20.95 3.18 -0.31
C LEU A 190 -20.65 4.51 -1.03
N GLY A 191 -19.48 5.09 -0.83
CA GLY A 191 -19.06 6.35 -1.43
C GLY A 191 -19.08 6.35 -2.96
N SER A 192 -19.35 7.51 -3.56
CA SER A 192 -19.56 7.66 -5.01
C SER A 192 -18.29 7.44 -5.88
N LYS A 193 -17.10 7.38 -5.28
CA LYS A 193 -15.83 7.20 -6.01
C LYS A 193 -15.19 5.83 -5.79
N SER A 194 -15.03 5.42 -4.54
CA SER A 194 -14.32 4.19 -4.16
C SER A 194 -15.24 3.08 -3.61
N GLY A 195 -16.50 3.42 -3.30
CA GLY A 195 -17.44 2.53 -2.62
C GLY A 195 -18.06 1.46 -3.52
N PHE A 196 -18.64 0.47 -2.86
CA PHE A 196 -19.50 -0.58 -3.40
C PHE A 196 -20.95 -0.08 -3.56
N ASP A 197 -21.80 -0.90 -4.17
CA ASP A 197 -23.24 -0.64 -4.26
C ASP A 197 -24.02 -1.30 -3.10
N ALA A 198 -23.40 -2.27 -2.41
CA ALA A 198 -23.92 -2.86 -1.17
C ALA A 198 -22.81 -3.13 -0.14
N ILE A 199 -23.15 -3.02 1.15
CA ILE A 199 -22.23 -3.33 2.26
C ILE A 199 -21.76 -4.80 2.19
N ALA A 200 -22.66 -5.71 1.81
CA ALA A 200 -22.34 -7.14 1.73
C ALA A 200 -21.18 -7.43 0.74
N ASP A 201 -21.08 -6.70 -0.37
CA ASP A 201 -20.02 -6.90 -1.36
C ASP A 201 -18.63 -6.59 -0.78
N CYS A 202 -18.56 -5.63 0.15
CA CYS A 202 -17.33 -5.22 0.81
C CYS A 202 -16.74 -6.34 1.68
N TYR A 203 -17.59 -7.13 2.36
CA TYR A 203 -17.17 -8.15 3.32
C TYR A 203 -17.37 -9.59 2.84
N ALA A 204 -17.93 -9.78 1.64
CA ALA A 204 -18.08 -11.06 0.94
C ALA A 204 -18.73 -12.16 1.82
N ASP A 205 -18.02 -13.28 2.00
CA ASP A 205 -18.45 -14.43 2.79
C ASP A 205 -18.65 -14.11 4.28
N LEU A 206 -18.03 -13.05 4.79
CA LEU A 206 -18.17 -12.62 6.19
C LEU A 206 -19.22 -11.51 6.39
N ALA A 207 -19.98 -11.14 5.36
CA ALA A 207 -20.97 -10.06 5.42
C ALA A 207 -22.05 -10.25 6.49
N GLU A 208 -22.33 -11.48 6.92
CA GLU A 208 -23.29 -11.75 8.00
C GLU A 208 -22.83 -11.31 9.39
N HIS A 209 -21.52 -11.11 9.58
CA HIS A 209 -20.96 -10.60 10.83
C HIS A 209 -21.12 -9.07 10.98
N ILE A 210 -21.45 -8.36 9.89
CA ILE A 210 -21.76 -6.94 9.93
C ILE A 210 -23.24 -6.75 10.26
N PHE A 211 -23.53 -6.13 11.40
CA PHE A 211 -24.89 -5.91 11.89
C PHE A 211 -25.23 -4.44 12.15
N ALA A 212 -24.25 -3.54 12.10
CA ALA A 212 -24.44 -2.11 12.24
C ALA A 212 -23.55 -1.35 11.25
N VAL A 213 -23.97 -0.14 10.88
CA VAL A 213 -23.22 0.77 9.99
C VAL A 213 -23.30 2.19 10.52
N GLU A 214 -22.19 2.93 10.43
CA GLU A 214 -22.14 4.33 10.84
C GLU A 214 -22.45 5.26 9.65
N THR A 215 -23.42 6.16 9.82
CA THR A 215 -23.87 7.08 8.76
C THR A 215 -22.85 8.19 8.47
N GLY A 216 -22.31 8.79 9.54
CA GLY A 216 -21.34 9.89 9.50
C GLY A 216 -21.95 11.25 9.15
N LEU A 217 -21.18 12.32 9.37
CA LEU A 217 -21.62 13.73 9.46
C LEU A 217 -22.33 14.36 8.24
N SER A 218 -22.44 13.66 7.12
CA SER A 218 -23.06 14.17 5.88
C SER A 218 -24.32 13.39 5.48
N SER A 219 -24.73 12.42 6.30
CA SER A 219 -25.98 11.66 6.13
C SER A 219 -26.60 11.35 7.49
N ASP A 220 -27.90 11.14 7.51
CA ASP A 220 -28.62 10.74 8.72
C ASP A 220 -29.48 9.48 8.45
N PRO A 221 -30.07 8.87 9.49
CA PRO A 221 -30.93 7.72 9.30
C PRO A 221 -32.12 7.97 8.36
N GLU A 222 -32.68 9.17 8.34
CA GLU A 222 -33.81 9.51 7.46
C GLU A 222 -33.46 9.43 5.98
N MET A 223 -32.25 9.88 5.61
CA MET A 223 -31.70 9.69 4.27
C MET A 223 -31.50 8.20 3.95
N ASN A 224 -30.97 7.44 4.92
CA ASN A 224 -30.59 6.04 4.75
C ASN A 224 -31.79 5.08 4.67
N TRP A 225 -32.93 5.40 5.30
CA TRP A 225 -34.16 4.59 5.22
C TRP A 225 -34.70 4.42 3.79
N ARG A 226 -34.24 5.28 2.87
CA ARG A 226 -34.57 5.23 1.46
C ARG A 226 -33.86 4.12 0.70
N VAL A 227 -32.87 3.47 1.30
CA VAL A 227 -32.00 2.45 0.68
C VAL A 227 -32.30 1.09 1.31
N GLY A 228 -33.14 0.29 0.66
CA GLY A 228 -33.62 -0.98 1.22
C GLY A 228 -32.55 -2.03 1.50
N SER A 229 -31.39 -1.95 0.83
CA SER A 229 -30.24 -2.83 1.14
C SER A 229 -29.65 -2.58 2.54
N LEU A 230 -29.97 -1.45 3.18
CA LEU A 230 -29.51 -1.12 4.52
C LEU A 230 -30.42 -1.63 5.65
N ASP A 231 -31.63 -2.11 5.36
CA ASP A 231 -32.63 -2.51 6.36
C ASP A 231 -32.14 -3.59 7.35
N ARG A 232 -31.17 -4.40 6.93
CA ARG A 232 -30.60 -5.47 7.74
C ARG A 232 -29.58 -4.99 8.79
N TYR A 233 -29.15 -3.73 8.72
CA TYR A 233 -28.14 -3.16 9.61
C TYR A 233 -28.76 -2.13 10.53
N GLN A 234 -28.31 -2.07 11.78
CA GLN A 234 -28.65 -0.95 12.66
C GLN A 234 -27.83 0.29 12.25
N LEU A 235 -28.53 1.42 12.09
CA LEU A 235 -27.90 2.70 11.81
C LEU A 235 -27.43 3.30 13.13
N VAL A 236 -26.12 3.57 13.23
CA VAL A 236 -25.49 4.21 14.38
C VAL A 236 -24.84 5.52 13.97
N SER A 237 -24.73 6.45 14.92
CA SER A 237 -24.05 7.73 14.72
C SER A 237 -23.12 8.01 15.88
N ASN A 238 -21.96 8.57 15.57
CA ASN A 238 -20.93 8.93 16.53
C ASN A 238 -20.18 10.16 16.03
N SER A 239 -19.51 10.85 16.95
CA SER A 239 -19.01 12.19 16.68
C SER A 239 -17.84 12.25 15.69
N ASP A 240 -17.09 11.18 15.46
CA ASP A 240 -15.79 11.22 14.76
C ASP A 240 -14.93 12.37 15.34
N ALA A 241 -14.76 12.39 16.66
CA ALA A 241 -14.20 13.56 17.34
C ALA A 241 -12.67 13.69 17.16
N HIS A 242 -12.24 14.69 16.38
CA HIS A 242 -10.83 15.12 16.30
C HIS A 242 -10.44 16.14 17.38
N SER A 243 -11.37 16.54 18.25
CA SER A 243 -11.10 17.42 19.40
C SER A 243 -12.13 17.24 20.51
N PRO A 244 -11.78 17.48 21.78
CA PRO A 244 -12.71 17.25 22.89
C PRO A 244 -14.06 18.02 22.82
N PRO A 245 -14.13 19.28 22.34
CA PRO A 245 -15.40 19.98 22.18
C PRO A 245 -16.37 19.35 21.17
N ALA A 246 -15.86 18.54 20.23
CA ALA A 246 -16.66 17.90 19.19
C ALA A 246 -17.42 16.66 19.68
N LEU A 247 -17.13 16.16 20.88
CA LEU A 247 -17.83 15.03 21.49
C LEU A 247 -19.34 15.28 21.58
N GLY A 248 -20.12 14.24 21.27
CA GLY A 248 -21.58 14.26 21.34
C GLY A 248 -22.29 15.15 20.31
N ARG A 249 -21.58 15.65 19.27
CA ARG A 249 -22.24 16.27 18.10
C ARG A 249 -23.06 15.26 17.30
N GLU A 250 -22.61 14.00 17.32
CA GLU A 250 -23.35 12.81 16.95
C GLU A 250 -23.11 11.75 18.02
N ALA A 251 -24.13 10.95 18.32
CA ALA A 251 -24.03 9.88 19.30
C ALA A 251 -25.16 8.87 19.15
N THR A 252 -24.95 7.68 19.71
CA THR A 252 -25.96 6.61 19.74
C THR A 252 -26.61 6.54 21.11
N VAL A 253 -27.94 6.42 21.17
CA VAL A 253 -28.71 6.36 22.42
C VAL A 253 -29.19 4.93 22.67
N LEU A 254 -28.79 4.39 23.81
CA LEU A 254 -28.99 2.99 24.17
C LEU A 254 -29.82 2.89 25.45
N ASN A 255 -30.64 1.85 25.53
CA ASN A 255 -31.40 1.44 26.70
C ASN A 255 -31.13 -0.06 26.96
N SER A 256 -29.90 -0.35 27.33
CA SER A 256 -29.38 -1.68 27.65
C SER A 256 -28.65 -1.65 28.99
N ALA A 257 -28.14 -2.79 29.44
CA ALA A 257 -27.10 -2.77 30.46
C ALA A 257 -25.86 -2.02 29.93
N ARG A 258 -25.15 -1.33 30.83
CA ARG A 258 -23.94 -0.56 30.49
C ARG A 258 -22.70 -1.45 30.61
N ASP A 259 -22.61 -2.41 29.70
CA ASP A 259 -21.45 -3.27 29.50
C ASP A 259 -21.23 -3.52 27.99
N TYR A 260 -20.05 -4.03 27.61
CA TYR A 260 -19.68 -4.21 26.21
C TYR A 260 -20.62 -5.15 25.45
N TYR A 261 -21.00 -6.25 26.08
CA TYR A 261 -21.78 -7.31 25.44
C TYR A 261 -23.23 -6.88 25.22
N ALA A 262 -23.82 -6.21 26.21
CA ALA A 262 -25.16 -5.65 26.09
C ALA A 262 -25.23 -4.54 25.02
N ILE A 263 -24.20 -3.68 24.93
CA ILE A 263 -24.12 -2.68 23.87
C ILE A 263 -24.03 -3.36 22.50
N ARG A 264 -23.11 -4.33 22.34
CA ARG A 264 -22.96 -5.08 21.09
C ARG A 264 -24.26 -5.79 20.68
N ASP A 265 -24.91 -6.46 21.62
CA ASP A 265 -26.15 -7.19 21.34
C ASP A 265 -27.31 -6.25 21.02
N ALA A 266 -27.37 -5.06 21.63
CA ALA A 266 -28.31 -4.01 21.26
C ALA A 266 -28.07 -3.49 19.84
N LEU A 267 -26.81 -3.31 19.44
CA LEU A 267 -26.46 -2.94 18.07
C LEU A 267 -26.70 -4.07 17.06
N ARG A 268 -26.62 -5.34 17.48
CA ARG A 268 -26.86 -6.51 16.62
C ARG A 268 -28.34 -6.77 16.38
N THR A 269 -29.15 -6.70 17.44
CA THR A 269 -30.56 -7.07 17.41
C THR A 269 -31.48 -5.86 17.21
N GLY A 270 -31.01 -4.67 17.56
CA GLY A 270 -31.82 -3.46 17.70
C GLY A 270 -32.57 -3.38 19.04
N ASP A 271 -32.60 -4.45 19.84
CA ASP A 271 -33.24 -4.46 21.15
C ASP A 271 -32.36 -3.75 22.18
N GLY A 272 -32.81 -2.58 22.62
CA GLY A 272 -32.00 -1.67 23.44
C GLY A 272 -31.38 -0.52 22.64
N LEU A 273 -31.53 -0.47 21.31
CA LEU A 273 -31.22 0.72 20.52
C LEU A 273 -32.43 1.67 20.52
N THR A 274 -32.29 2.83 21.14
CA THR A 274 -33.39 3.81 21.28
C THR A 274 -33.45 4.74 20.07
N GLY A 275 -32.28 5.23 19.63
CA GLY A 275 -32.19 6.22 18.56
C GLY A 275 -30.79 6.78 18.43
N THR A 276 -30.67 7.82 17.61
CA THR A 276 -29.42 8.54 17.38
C THR A 276 -29.60 10.05 17.60
N ILE A 277 -28.51 10.67 18.05
CA ILE A 277 -28.33 12.12 18.07
C ILE A 277 -27.52 12.45 16.82
N GLU A 278 -28.07 13.31 15.98
CA GLU A 278 -27.50 13.64 14.68
C GLU A 278 -27.04 15.09 14.63
N PHE A 279 -25.96 15.29 13.89
CA PHE A 279 -25.65 16.55 13.28
C PHE A 279 -26.61 16.76 12.10
N PHE A 280 -26.96 18.00 11.77
CA PHE A 280 -27.73 18.22 10.54
C PHE A 280 -26.86 17.82 9.34
N PRO A 281 -27.29 16.86 8.49
CA PRO A 281 -26.44 16.33 7.44
C PRO A 281 -26.06 17.41 6.42
N GLU A 282 -26.87 18.45 6.25
CA GLU A 282 -26.57 19.62 5.41
C GLU A 282 -25.35 20.39 5.89
N GLU A 283 -25.00 20.37 7.18
CA GLU A 283 -23.78 21.01 7.66
C GLU A 283 -22.54 20.22 7.24
N GLY A 284 -22.68 18.94 6.91
CA GLY A 284 -21.62 18.08 6.39
C GLY A 284 -20.95 18.59 5.11
N LYS A 285 -19.62 18.44 5.03
CA LYS A 285 -18.77 19.00 3.96
C LYS A 285 -19.10 18.57 2.53
N TYR A 286 -19.70 17.39 2.39
CA TYR A 286 -19.97 16.78 1.09
C TYR A 286 -21.44 16.41 0.96
N HIS A 287 -22.34 17.12 1.64
CA HIS A 287 -23.75 16.81 1.60
C HIS A 287 -24.33 16.97 0.18
N ALA A 288 -24.21 18.18 -0.37
CA ALA A 288 -24.70 18.53 -1.71
C ALA A 288 -23.62 18.37 -2.79
N ASP A 289 -24.06 18.38 -4.05
CA ASP A 289 -23.14 18.39 -5.19
C ASP A 289 -22.55 19.78 -5.37
N GLY A 290 -21.29 19.86 -5.79
CA GLY A 290 -20.76 21.17 -6.09
C GLY A 290 -19.36 21.26 -6.64
N HIS A 291 -18.95 22.52 -6.83
CA HIS A 291 -17.60 22.91 -7.24
C HIS A 291 -17.23 24.20 -6.52
N ARG A 292 -16.46 24.05 -5.44
CA ARG A 292 -16.09 25.10 -4.49
C ARG A 292 -15.49 26.32 -5.17
N LEU A 293 -14.57 26.11 -6.11
CA LEU A 293 -13.87 27.20 -6.81
C LEU A 293 -14.80 28.10 -7.63
N CYS A 294 -15.99 27.60 -8.00
CA CYS A 294 -17.01 28.37 -8.71
C CYS A 294 -18.22 28.75 -7.83
N GLY A 295 -18.24 28.36 -6.56
CA GLY A 295 -19.39 28.57 -5.67
C GLY A 295 -20.67 27.84 -6.10
N VAL A 296 -20.53 26.72 -6.83
CA VAL A 296 -21.68 25.93 -7.30
C VAL A 296 -22.05 24.93 -6.21
N ASN A 297 -23.27 25.03 -5.69
CA ASN A 297 -23.83 24.16 -4.65
C ASN A 297 -25.27 23.78 -5.03
N TRP A 298 -25.47 22.55 -5.46
CA TRP A 298 -26.70 22.10 -6.14
C TRP A 298 -27.30 20.84 -5.54
N ALA A 299 -28.63 20.75 -5.66
CA ALA A 299 -29.36 19.53 -5.42
C ALA A 299 -29.10 18.49 -6.53
N PRO A 300 -29.23 17.18 -6.25
CA PRO A 300 -28.96 16.10 -7.19
C PRO A 300 -29.65 16.23 -8.55
N GLU A 301 -30.90 16.72 -8.56
CA GLU A 301 -31.71 16.88 -9.77
C GLU A 301 -31.06 17.87 -10.73
N ARG A 302 -30.59 19.01 -10.20
CA ARG A 302 -29.97 20.07 -10.99
C ARG A 302 -28.61 19.64 -11.55
N THR A 303 -27.85 18.86 -10.80
CA THR A 303 -26.59 18.26 -11.28
C THR A 303 -26.84 17.30 -12.43
N ARG A 304 -27.88 16.45 -12.33
CA ARG A 304 -28.28 15.53 -13.40
C ARG A 304 -28.70 16.27 -14.68
N GLU A 305 -29.51 17.32 -14.54
CA GLU A 305 -29.92 18.18 -15.68
C GLU A 305 -28.72 18.84 -16.38
N ALA A 306 -27.67 19.19 -15.63
CA ALA A 306 -26.44 19.77 -16.15
C ALA A 306 -25.40 18.74 -16.66
N GLY A 307 -25.75 17.44 -16.68
CA GLY A 307 -24.85 16.37 -17.10
C GLY A 307 -23.61 16.20 -16.20
N GLY A 308 -23.73 16.53 -14.90
CA GLY A 308 -22.65 16.36 -13.92
C GLY A 308 -21.48 17.33 -14.06
N ARG A 309 -21.66 18.44 -14.79
CA ARG A 309 -20.60 19.43 -15.08
C ARG A 309 -20.94 20.81 -14.52
N CYS A 310 -19.90 21.49 -14.05
CA CYS A 310 -19.99 22.86 -13.57
C CYS A 310 -20.32 23.81 -14.75
N PRO A 311 -21.35 24.66 -14.63
CA PRO A 311 -21.76 25.56 -15.70
C PRO A 311 -20.75 26.69 -15.96
N GLU A 312 -19.93 27.01 -14.95
CA GLU A 312 -18.97 28.12 -15.01
C GLU A 312 -17.66 27.71 -15.70
N CYS A 313 -17.15 26.50 -15.43
CA CYS A 313 -15.83 26.06 -15.90
C CYS A 313 -15.83 24.79 -16.75
N GLY A 314 -16.97 24.09 -16.88
CA GLY A 314 -17.11 22.85 -17.65
C GLY A 314 -16.45 21.60 -17.04
N LYS A 315 -15.75 21.74 -15.90
CA LYS A 315 -15.17 20.62 -15.15
C LYS A 315 -16.27 19.79 -14.46
N PRO A 316 -16.04 18.49 -14.20
CA PRO A 316 -16.97 17.67 -13.42
C PRO A 316 -17.25 18.26 -12.04
N LEU A 317 -18.50 18.13 -11.57
CA LEU A 317 -18.88 18.46 -10.19
C LEU A 317 -18.44 17.34 -9.23
N THR A 318 -18.10 17.70 -8.00
CA THR A 318 -17.97 16.74 -6.89
C THR A 318 -19.38 16.27 -6.53
N VAL A 319 -19.63 14.97 -6.67
CA VAL A 319 -20.92 14.35 -6.35
C VAL A 319 -20.99 14.13 -4.84
N GLY A 320 -21.94 14.80 -4.19
CA GLY A 320 -22.17 14.74 -2.75
C GLY A 320 -22.89 13.48 -2.30
N VAL A 321 -22.97 13.32 -0.99
CA VAL A 321 -23.62 12.20 -0.29
C VAL A 321 -25.09 12.11 -0.66
N LEU A 322 -25.80 13.24 -0.74
CA LEU A 322 -27.22 13.25 -1.08
C LEU A 322 -27.49 12.65 -2.47
N SER A 323 -26.61 12.90 -3.44
CA SER A 323 -26.69 12.33 -4.78
C SER A 323 -26.42 10.82 -4.78
N ARG A 324 -25.41 10.38 -4.03
CA ARG A 324 -25.09 8.95 -3.93
C ARG A 324 -26.17 8.15 -3.21
N VAL A 325 -26.75 8.69 -2.15
CA VAL A 325 -27.93 8.11 -1.50
C VAL A 325 -29.11 8.06 -2.47
N ALA A 326 -29.37 9.14 -3.22
CA ALA A 326 -30.45 9.16 -4.20
C ALA A 326 -30.26 8.17 -5.36
N GLU A 327 -29.02 7.87 -5.73
CA GLU A 327 -28.67 6.86 -6.74
C GLU A 327 -28.99 5.43 -6.26
N LEU A 328 -28.66 5.10 -5.00
CA LEU A 328 -28.91 3.77 -4.42
C LEU A 328 -30.32 3.62 -3.81
N ALA A 329 -31.06 4.71 -3.64
CA ALA A 329 -32.39 4.70 -3.03
C ALA A 329 -33.41 3.97 -3.91
N ASP A 330 -34.10 3.00 -3.33
CA ASP A 330 -35.22 2.27 -3.92
C ASP A 330 -36.59 2.78 -3.41
N ARG A 331 -36.59 3.78 -2.53
CA ARG A 331 -37.77 4.36 -1.88
C ARG A 331 -37.82 5.89 -1.97
N PRO A 332 -39.02 6.49 -1.93
CA PRO A 332 -39.19 7.94 -2.02
C PRO A 332 -38.63 8.68 -0.81
N ALA A 333 -38.29 9.96 -0.99
CA ALA A 333 -37.92 10.84 0.11
C ALA A 333 -39.05 10.96 1.14
N GLY A 334 -38.69 10.99 2.44
CA GLY A 334 -39.64 11.02 3.55
C GLY A 334 -40.23 9.66 3.93
N TYR A 335 -39.79 8.55 3.31
CA TYR A 335 -40.17 7.21 3.74
C TYR A 335 -39.66 6.92 5.17
N ARG A 336 -40.55 6.41 6.03
CA ARG A 336 -40.21 6.00 7.40
C ARG A 336 -40.54 4.52 7.61
N PRO A 337 -39.55 3.65 7.87
CA PRO A 337 -39.77 2.25 8.17
C PRO A 337 -40.63 2.04 9.44
N PRO A 338 -41.41 0.95 9.54
CA PRO A 338 -42.23 0.66 10.73
C PRO A 338 -41.43 0.55 12.03
N HIS A 339 -40.18 0.10 11.95
CA HIS A 339 -39.27 -0.09 13.10
C HIS A 339 -38.20 1.00 13.20
N ALA A 340 -38.42 2.14 12.53
CA ALA A 340 -37.49 3.28 12.57
C ALA A 340 -37.28 3.79 14.00
N ARG A 341 -36.01 3.89 14.39
CA ARG A 341 -35.59 4.45 15.69
C ARG A 341 -35.74 5.97 15.71
N GLU A 342 -35.68 6.55 16.90
CA GLU A 342 -35.76 8.01 17.05
C GLU A 342 -34.50 8.68 16.50
N VAL A 343 -34.68 9.78 15.76
CA VAL A 343 -33.58 10.58 15.20
C VAL A 343 -33.74 11.98 15.76
N THR A 344 -32.70 12.51 16.40
CA THR A 344 -32.74 13.85 17.00
C THR A 344 -31.60 14.70 16.47
N HIS A 345 -31.91 15.67 15.61
CA HIS A 345 -30.92 16.62 15.10
C HIS A 345 -30.65 17.73 16.11
N LEU A 346 -29.38 17.97 16.44
CA LEU A 346 -28.96 19.01 17.37
C LEU A 346 -27.97 19.99 16.72
N VAL A 347 -27.98 21.23 17.21
CA VAL A 347 -26.91 22.21 17.00
C VAL A 347 -26.17 22.35 18.34
N PRO A 348 -24.82 22.24 18.38
CA PRO A 348 -24.08 22.39 19.62
C PRO A 348 -24.40 23.70 20.33
N LEU A 349 -24.50 23.68 21.66
CA LEU A 349 -24.94 24.84 22.44
C LEU A 349 -24.01 26.05 22.25
N ALA A 350 -22.72 25.80 22.03
CA ALA A 350 -21.74 26.83 21.71
C ALA A 350 -22.03 27.55 20.37
N GLU A 351 -22.55 26.85 19.36
CA GLU A 351 -22.91 27.44 18.06
C GLU A 351 -24.15 28.33 18.21
N ILE A 352 -25.18 27.86 18.94
CA ILE A 352 -26.39 28.66 19.25
C ILE A 352 -26.01 29.94 20.00
N LEU A 353 -25.13 29.83 21.00
CA LEU A 353 -24.64 30.98 21.75
C LEU A 353 -23.80 31.92 20.88
N GLY A 354 -22.98 31.37 19.97
CA GLY A 354 -22.22 32.15 18.99
C GLY A 354 -23.13 32.97 18.10
N GLU A 355 -24.16 32.34 17.54
CA GLU A 355 -25.18 32.97 16.71
C GLU A 355 -25.90 34.12 17.45
N ILE A 356 -26.46 33.84 18.63
CA ILE A 356 -27.17 34.84 19.46
C ILE A 356 -26.26 36.03 19.80
N ASN A 357 -24.97 35.78 20.08
CA ASN A 357 -24.04 36.80 20.50
C ASN A 357 -23.24 37.43 19.35
N LYS A 358 -23.48 37.02 18.10
CA LYS A 358 -22.79 37.46 16.88
C LYS A 358 -21.27 37.37 16.99
N VAL A 359 -20.78 36.27 17.56
CA VAL A 359 -19.35 35.95 17.72
C VAL A 359 -19.12 34.48 17.42
N GLY A 360 -17.90 34.07 17.09
CA GLY A 360 -17.61 32.65 16.89
C GLY A 360 -17.86 31.80 18.13
N ALA A 361 -18.27 30.54 17.93
CA ALA A 361 -18.57 29.57 18.99
C ALA A 361 -17.38 29.27 19.93
N ARG A 362 -16.15 29.51 19.46
CA ARG A 362 -14.91 29.36 20.26
C ARG A 362 -14.47 30.64 20.99
N SER A 363 -15.26 31.70 20.94
CA SER A 363 -14.91 32.96 21.62
C SER A 363 -14.94 32.79 23.13
N LYS A 364 -14.08 33.51 23.85
CA LYS A 364 -14.07 33.52 25.33
C LYS A 364 -15.44 33.92 25.92
N LYS A 365 -16.19 34.75 25.20
CA LYS A 365 -17.55 35.16 25.58
C LYS A 365 -18.52 33.98 25.54
N VAL A 366 -18.49 33.19 24.48
CA VAL A 366 -19.33 31.98 24.37
C VAL A 366 -18.90 30.93 25.38
N GLU A 367 -17.60 30.70 25.55
CA GLU A 367 -17.08 29.76 26.54
C GLU A 367 -17.52 30.11 27.97
N GLY A 368 -17.45 31.39 28.35
CA GLY A 368 -17.95 31.87 29.65
C GLY A 368 -19.43 31.58 29.85
N LYS A 369 -20.28 31.93 28.87
CA LYS A 369 -21.72 31.66 28.92
C LYS A 369 -22.06 30.18 28.93
N LEU A 370 -21.33 29.36 28.16
CA LEU A 370 -21.49 27.91 28.14
C LEU A 370 -21.16 27.32 29.52
N ASN A 371 -20.10 27.79 30.16
CA ASN A 371 -19.72 27.37 31.51
C ASN A 371 -20.79 27.76 32.55
N GLU A 372 -21.35 28.97 32.47
CA GLU A 372 -22.46 29.43 33.32
C GLU A 372 -23.70 28.54 33.18
N LEU A 373 -24.11 28.26 31.93
CA LEU A 373 -25.25 27.41 31.63
C LEU A 373 -25.05 25.99 32.13
N ILE A 374 -23.90 25.39 31.89
CA ILE A 374 -23.61 24.02 32.33
C ILE A 374 -23.57 23.94 33.86
N ALA A 375 -23.00 24.96 34.53
CA ALA A 375 -22.97 25.02 35.99
C ALA A 375 -24.37 25.16 36.60
N ALA A 376 -25.25 25.93 35.97
CA ALA A 376 -26.60 26.21 36.46
C ALA A 376 -27.62 25.12 36.09
N LEU A 377 -27.61 24.64 34.85
CA LEU A 377 -28.67 23.82 34.26
C LEU A 377 -28.30 22.33 34.11
N GLY A 378 -27.02 21.97 34.17
CA GLY A 378 -26.55 20.59 33.98
C GLY A 378 -25.87 20.33 32.64
N PRO A 379 -25.75 19.08 32.19
CA PRO A 379 -25.04 18.71 30.97
C PRO A 379 -25.66 19.29 29.69
N GLU A 380 -24.84 19.53 28.67
CA GLU A 380 -25.25 20.17 27.42
C GLU A 380 -26.38 19.44 26.69
N LEU A 381 -26.29 18.11 26.53
CA LEU A 381 -27.33 17.33 25.86
C LEU A 381 -28.66 17.40 26.60
N GLU A 382 -28.64 17.49 27.93
CA GLU A 382 -29.85 17.67 28.74
C GLU A 382 -30.46 19.05 28.50
N ILE A 383 -29.64 20.11 28.46
CA ILE A 383 -30.07 21.48 28.14
C ILE A 383 -30.76 21.52 26.77
N LEU A 384 -30.13 20.93 25.75
CA LEU A 384 -30.64 20.96 24.38
C LEU A 384 -31.94 20.16 24.22
N THR A 385 -32.12 19.06 24.96
CA THR A 385 -33.21 18.10 24.71
C THR A 385 -34.33 18.12 25.76
N ARG A 386 -34.01 18.30 27.04
CA ARG A 386 -34.92 17.99 28.17
C ARG A 386 -35.21 19.17 29.08
N THR A 387 -34.22 20.03 29.35
CA THR A 387 -34.40 21.13 30.32
C THR A 387 -35.61 22.00 29.91
N PRO A 388 -36.52 22.33 30.84
CA PRO A 388 -37.68 23.17 30.56
C PRO A 388 -37.26 24.54 29.99
N LEU A 389 -38.00 25.02 28.99
CA LEU A 389 -37.67 26.26 28.27
C LEU A 389 -37.73 27.50 29.17
N ASP A 390 -38.59 27.49 30.19
CA ASP A 390 -38.68 28.57 31.18
C ASP A 390 -37.44 28.62 32.09
N GLU A 391 -36.87 27.47 32.42
CA GLU A 391 -35.62 27.38 33.19
C GLU A 391 -34.42 27.84 32.35
N ILE A 392 -34.36 27.40 31.08
CA ILE A 392 -33.37 27.88 30.11
C ILE A 392 -33.47 29.39 29.94
N GLY A 393 -34.68 29.93 29.78
CA GLY A 393 -34.92 31.37 29.62
C GLY A 393 -34.47 32.18 30.84
N ARG A 394 -34.66 31.64 32.05
CA ARG A 394 -34.25 32.29 33.31
C ARG A 394 -32.73 32.44 33.44
N VAL A 395 -31.96 31.47 32.96
CA VAL A 395 -30.50 31.46 33.09
C VAL A 395 -29.81 32.02 31.85
N GLY A 396 -30.21 31.57 30.66
CA GLY A 396 -29.57 31.91 29.38
C GLY A 396 -30.22 33.04 28.59
N GLY A 397 -31.37 33.54 29.04
CA GLY A 397 -32.15 34.58 28.39
C GLY A 397 -33.17 34.06 27.37
N GLU A 398 -34.14 34.90 27.00
CA GLU A 398 -35.27 34.52 26.15
C GLU A 398 -34.84 34.06 24.75
N LEU A 399 -33.82 34.70 24.15
CA LEU A 399 -33.31 34.29 22.84
C LEU A 399 -32.73 32.86 22.86
N LEU A 400 -32.10 32.43 23.95
CA LEU A 400 -31.60 31.06 24.04
C LEU A 400 -32.74 30.05 24.16
N ALA A 401 -33.75 30.36 24.97
CA ALA A 401 -34.95 29.53 25.11
C ALA A 401 -35.69 29.41 23.77
N GLU A 402 -35.85 30.51 23.03
CA GLU A 402 -36.44 30.52 21.69
C GLU A 402 -35.62 29.69 20.70
N GLY A 403 -34.29 29.85 20.70
CA GLY A 403 -33.41 29.07 19.82
C GLY A 403 -33.52 27.57 20.07
N ILE A 404 -33.54 27.15 21.34
CA ILE A 404 -33.73 25.74 21.70
C ILE A 404 -35.16 25.26 21.40
N TRP A 405 -36.17 26.11 21.55
CA TRP A 405 -37.54 25.79 21.16
C TRP A 405 -37.67 25.50 19.66
N ARG A 406 -37.05 26.34 18.80
CA ARG A 406 -36.98 26.14 17.34
C ARG A 406 -36.21 24.87 16.99
N LEU A 407 -35.06 24.65 17.61
CA LEU A 407 -34.24 23.46 17.41
C LEU A 407 -35.04 22.18 17.70
N ARG A 408 -35.73 22.10 18.85
CA ARG A 408 -36.55 20.95 19.25
C ARG A 408 -37.74 20.67 18.32
N ARG A 409 -38.08 21.62 17.44
CA ARG A 409 -39.12 21.50 16.41
C ARG A 409 -38.56 21.28 15.01
N GLY A 410 -37.23 21.25 14.86
CA GLY A 410 -36.55 21.17 13.56
C GLY A 410 -36.68 22.43 12.70
N GLU A 411 -37.10 23.56 13.30
CA GLU A 411 -37.30 24.84 12.62
C GLU A 411 -35.95 25.58 12.46
N VAL A 412 -35.12 25.08 11.53
CA VAL A 412 -33.78 25.61 11.24
C VAL A 412 -33.64 26.06 9.79
N ARG A 413 -32.77 27.04 9.53
CA ARG A 413 -32.35 27.42 8.18
C ARG A 413 -31.09 26.65 7.79
N ARG A 414 -31.06 26.13 6.56
CA ARG A 414 -30.01 25.21 6.10
C ARG A 414 -29.37 25.73 4.82
N ILE A 415 -28.06 25.88 4.85
CA ILE A 415 -27.22 26.05 3.65
C ILE A 415 -26.34 24.81 3.57
N PRO A 416 -26.52 23.93 2.57
CA PRO A 416 -25.80 22.67 2.54
C PRO A 416 -24.31 22.88 2.25
N GLY A 417 -23.46 22.06 2.86
CA GLY A 417 -22.05 21.94 2.55
C GLY A 417 -21.82 21.20 1.24
N TYR A 418 -20.70 21.49 0.59
CA TYR A 418 -20.36 20.96 -0.73
C TYR A 418 -18.84 21.02 -0.97
N ASP A 419 -18.30 20.05 -1.70
CA ASP A 419 -16.91 20.05 -2.20
C ASP A 419 -15.84 20.44 -1.13
N GLY A 420 -16.00 19.92 0.09
CA GLY A 420 -15.07 20.10 1.20
C GLY A 420 -15.39 21.27 2.12
N GLU A 421 -16.39 22.09 1.80
CA GLU A 421 -16.89 23.19 2.64
C GLU A 421 -18.04 22.73 3.52
N TYR A 422 -17.97 23.02 4.83
CA TYR A 422 -19.09 22.81 5.73
C TYR A 422 -20.28 23.68 5.34
N GLY A 423 -21.48 23.14 5.52
CA GLY A 423 -22.71 23.90 5.44
C GLY A 423 -22.88 24.82 6.64
N VAL A 424 -24.01 25.52 6.68
CA VAL A 424 -24.36 26.44 7.76
C VAL A 424 -25.79 26.18 8.19
N ILE A 425 -25.98 25.95 9.48
CA ILE A 425 -27.29 25.83 10.14
C ILE A 425 -27.48 27.04 11.06
N THR A 426 -28.58 27.77 10.89
CA THR A 426 -28.92 28.91 11.76
C THR A 426 -30.33 28.80 12.30
N LEU A 427 -30.54 29.27 13.52
CA LEU A 427 -31.84 29.28 14.21
C LEU A 427 -32.60 30.59 14.02
N PHE A 428 -31.90 31.68 13.71
CA PHE A 428 -32.46 33.02 13.59
C PHE A 428 -32.22 33.62 12.21
N ASP A 429 -33.13 34.48 11.76
CA ASP A 429 -32.80 35.46 10.75
C ASP A 429 -31.83 36.51 11.34
N PRO A 430 -30.77 36.92 10.63
CA PRO A 430 -29.91 38.01 11.09
C PRO A 430 -30.67 39.30 11.48
N ALA A 431 -31.83 39.57 10.87
CA ALA A 431 -32.69 40.70 11.21
C ALA A 431 -33.39 40.57 12.57
N GLU A 432 -33.64 39.34 13.07
CA GLU A 432 -34.29 39.07 14.36
C GLU A 432 -33.40 39.41 15.55
N LEU A 433 -32.08 39.40 15.37
CA LEU A 433 -31.09 39.62 16.44
C LEU A 433 -30.74 41.10 16.68
N GLY A 434 -31.53 42.06 16.15
CA GLY A 434 -31.48 43.50 16.43
C GLY A 434 -30.23 44.27 15.96
N SER A 435 -30.42 45.52 15.51
CA SER A 435 -29.36 46.47 15.14
C SER A 435 -29.01 47.41 16.30
N GLY A 436 -28.01 47.06 17.12
CA GLY A 436 -27.42 47.91 18.17
C GLY A 436 -25.91 48.08 17.93
N GLY A 437 -25.45 49.32 17.78
CA GLY A 437 -24.17 49.76 17.17
C GLY A 437 -22.87 49.19 17.77
N THR A 438 -21.73 49.22 17.06
CA THR A 438 -21.10 50.40 16.44
C THR A 438 -20.54 50.13 15.03
N GLY A 439 -20.40 51.20 14.23
CA GLY A 439 -20.07 51.17 12.80
C GLY A 439 -18.74 50.53 12.42
N GLY A 440 -18.79 49.27 12.02
CA GLY A 440 -17.83 48.60 11.15
C GLY A 440 -18.52 48.15 9.87
N THR A 441 -17.85 48.36 8.74
CA THR A 441 -18.20 47.93 7.37
C THR A 441 -18.74 46.48 7.35
N PRO A 442 -19.73 46.13 6.49
CA PRO A 442 -20.25 44.76 6.44
C PRO A 442 -19.23 43.83 5.81
N GLY A 443 -18.44 43.17 6.66
CA GLY A 443 -17.46 42.16 6.31
C GLY A 443 -17.19 41.28 7.53
N SER A 444 -16.97 39.99 7.30
CA SER A 444 -16.64 38.93 8.26
C SER A 444 -17.73 38.53 9.28
N GLN A 445 -18.61 37.59 8.88
CA GLN A 445 -19.12 36.57 9.80
C GLN A 445 -18.02 35.52 9.94
N GLU A 446 -17.35 35.46 11.08
CA GLU A 446 -16.33 34.45 11.39
C GLU A 446 -17.01 33.24 12.06
N THR A 447 -17.50 32.30 11.24
CA THR A 447 -17.62 30.87 11.60
C THR A 447 -16.30 30.16 11.32
N LEU A 448 -16.14 28.94 11.83
CA LEU A 448 -14.89 28.26 12.20
C LEU A 448 -13.75 28.12 11.16
N PHE A 449 -13.88 28.60 9.92
CA PHE A 449 -12.82 28.55 8.90
C PHE A 449 -12.89 29.77 7.97
N ASP A 450 -11.79 30.52 7.84
CA ASP A 450 -11.66 31.64 6.90
C ASP A 450 -11.91 31.21 5.44
N VAL A 451 -13.09 31.49 4.89
CA VAL A 451 -13.32 31.69 3.44
C VAL A 451 -14.43 32.74 3.24
N PRO A 452 -14.23 33.78 2.40
CA PRO A 452 -15.26 34.77 2.12
C PRO A 452 -16.37 34.16 1.26
N VAL A 453 -17.63 34.38 1.64
CA VAL A 453 -18.81 34.09 0.80
C VAL A 453 -18.74 34.95 -0.47
N PRO A 454 -18.67 34.37 -1.69
CA PRO A 454 -18.81 35.15 -2.91
C PRO A 454 -20.27 35.60 -3.04
N ALA A 455 -20.48 36.91 -3.17
CA ALA A 455 -21.79 37.43 -3.55
C ALA A 455 -22.22 36.79 -4.89
N GLN A 456 -23.39 36.16 -4.92
CA GLN A 456 -23.99 35.65 -6.14
C GLN A 456 -24.07 36.78 -7.17
N ARG A 457 -23.29 36.66 -8.25
CA ARG A 457 -23.43 37.54 -9.41
C ARG A 457 -24.75 37.22 -10.11
N ARG A 458 -25.55 38.25 -10.35
CA ARG A 458 -26.71 38.15 -11.25
C ARG A 458 -26.27 37.60 -12.62
N PRO A 459 -27.09 36.76 -13.28
CA PRO A 459 -26.77 36.23 -14.61
C PRO A 459 -26.53 37.39 -15.58
N ALA A 460 -25.35 37.43 -16.19
CA ALA A 460 -25.09 38.31 -17.31
C ALA A 460 -25.71 37.67 -18.58
N GLU A 461 -26.41 38.46 -19.38
CA GLU A 461 -26.91 38.04 -20.69
C GLU A 461 -25.77 37.51 -21.57
N PRO A 462 -26.03 36.49 -22.41
CA PRO A 462 -25.00 35.87 -23.23
C PRO A 462 -24.48 36.83 -24.30
N ALA A 463 -23.18 37.11 -24.26
CA ALA A 463 -22.49 37.84 -25.31
C ALA A 463 -22.47 37.05 -26.64
N PRO A 464 -22.56 37.73 -27.79
CA PRO A 464 -22.66 37.07 -29.08
C PRO A 464 -21.33 36.38 -29.49
N LYS A 465 -21.46 35.18 -30.07
CA LYS A 465 -20.36 34.33 -30.54
C LYS A 465 -19.41 35.07 -31.50
N PRO A 466 -18.08 35.01 -31.31
CA PRO A 466 -17.14 35.54 -32.28
C PRO A 466 -17.10 34.67 -33.56
N LYS A 467 -17.18 35.34 -34.70
CA LYS A 467 -17.15 34.76 -36.04
C LYS A 467 -15.80 34.08 -36.34
N ALA A 468 -15.87 32.94 -37.01
CA ALA A 468 -14.74 32.21 -37.56
C ALA A 468 -13.83 33.12 -38.42
N ARG A 469 -12.53 33.12 -38.11
CA ARG A 469 -11.50 33.75 -38.95
C ARG A 469 -10.98 32.74 -39.96
N ARG A 470 -10.95 33.18 -41.23
CA ARG A 470 -10.38 32.47 -42.39
C ARG A 470 -8.89 32.14 -42.18
N PRO A 471 -8.37 31.06 -42.80
CA PRO A 471 -6.96 30.72 -42.73
C PRO A 471 -6.14 31.67 -43.59
N ALA A 472 -5.04 32.18 -43.05
CA ALA A 472 -4.05 32.98 -43.77
C ALA A 472 -2.86 32.11 -44.19
N ALA A 473 -2.44 32.35 -45.43
CA ALA A 473 -1.38 31.74 -46.23
C ALA A 473 -0.15 31.15 -45.51
N ALA A 474 0.25 29.97 -45.99
CA ALA A 474 1.51 29.30 -45.75
C ALA A 474 2.73 30.16 -46.16
N LYS A 475 3.76 30.17 -45.32
CA LYS A 475 5.12 30.61 -45.67
C LYS A 475 6.04 29.39 -45.77
N ALA A 476 6.91 29.45 -46.78
CA ALA A 476 7.74 28.37 -47.30
C ALA A 476 8.82 27.84 -46.33
N GLU A 477 9.08 26.55 -46.43
CA GLU A 477 10.19 25.81 -45.81
C GLU A 477 11.56 26.22 -46.38
N PRO A 478 12.65 26.15 -45.59
CA PRO A 478 14.01 26.20 -46.11
C PRO A 478 14.46 24.82 -46.64
N LYS A 479 14.93 24.80 -47.89
CA LYS A 479 15.53 23.62 -48.54
C LYS A 479 16.73 23.08 -47.75
N ARG A 480 16.64 21.87 -47.21
CA ARG A 480 17.78 21.07 -46.73
C ARG A 480 18.62 20.57 -47.91
N LYS A 481 19.95 20.71 -47.81
CA LYS A 481 20.93 20.11 -48.74
C LYS A 481 20.94 18.58 -48.56
N ALA A 482 21.03 17.86 -49.68
CA ALA A 482 21.13 16.40 -49.72
C ALA A 482 22.42 15.89 -49.05
N ALA A 483 22.29 14.85 -48.23
CA ALA A 483 23.41 14.10 -47.67
C ALA A 483 24.01 13.15 -48.73
N PRO A 484 25.31 12.81 -48.66
CA PRO A 484 25.94 11.84 -49.56
C PRO A 484 25.39 10.42 -49.32
N PRO A 485 25.41 9.53 -50.32
CA PRO A 485 24.88 8.18 -50.19
C PRO A 485 25.71 7.37 -49.19
N PRO A 486 25.08 6.43 -48.46
CA PRO A 486 25.78 5.57 -47.50
C PRO A 486 26.76 4.64 -48.24
N PRO A 487 27.87 4.24 -47.58
CA PRO A 487 28.79 3.27 -48.16
C PRO A 487 28.09 1.93 -48.39
N ILE A 488 28.42 1.30 -49.52
CA ILE A 488 27.93 -0.01 -49.94
C ILE A 488 28.20 -1.02 -48.81
N ALA A 489 27.14 -1.70 -48.37
CA ALA A 489 27.23 -2.73 -47.35
C ALA A 489 28.17 -3.87 -47.80
N PRO A 490 29.05 -4.39 -46.93
CA PRO A 490 29.81 -5.59 -47.24
C PRO A 490 28.86 -6.78 -47.43
N ALA A 491 29.24 -7.73 -48.29
CA ALA A 491 28.44 -8.89 -48.64
C ALA A 491 28.03 -9.72 -47.40
N PRO A 492 26.82 -10.30 -47.37
CA PRO A 492 26.31 -11.06 -46.23
C PRO A 492 27.13 -12.33 -45.98
N SER A 493 27.35 -12.62 -44.69
CA SER A 493 27.96 -13.87 -44.20
C SER A 493 26.92 -15.01 -44.21
N PRO A 494 27.31 -16.29 -44.38
CA PRO A 494 26.38 -17.44 -44.46
C PRO A 494 25.57 -17.75 -43.18
N HIS A 495 25.65 -16.89 -42.16
CA HIS A 495 25.08 -17.12 -40.82
C HIS A 495 24.00 -16.09 -40.43
N GLU A 496 23.29 -15.49 -41.39
CA GLU A 496 22.16 -14.62 -41.08
C GLU A 496 20.90 -15.40 -40.63
N PRO A 497 20.10 -14.85 -39.69
CA PRO A 497 18.90 -15.50 -39.18
C PRO A 497 17.87 -15.72 -40.30
N PHE A 498 17.14 -16.83 -40.22
CA PHE A 498 15.97 -17.09 -41.04
C PHE A 498 14.87 -16.06 -40.66
N GLU A 499 14.60 -15.08 -41.52
CA GLU A 499 13.35 -14.30 -41.46
C GLU A 499 12.32 -14.99 -42.37
N PRO A 500 11.32 -15.72 -41.83
CA PRO A 500 10.22 -16.17 -42.65
C PRO A 500 9.31 -14.97 -42.96
N MET A 501 9.08 -14.72 -44.25
CA MET A 501 7.94 -13.92 -44.71
C MET A 501 6.64 -14.62 -44.31
N LEU A 502 6.10 -14.30 -43.14
CA LEU A 502 4.75 -14.68 -42.73
C LEU A 502 3.95 -13.42 -42.44
N ALA A 503 3.58 -12.74 -43.52
CA ALA A 503 2.49 -11.77 -43.50
C ALA A 503 1.15 -12.53 -43.55
N GLY A 504 0.33 -12.39 -42.50
CA GLY A 504 -1.11 -12.64 -42.60
C GLY A 504 -1.69 -13.90 -41.96
N MET A 505 -1.27 -14.29 -40.75
CA MET A 505 -2.05 -15.25 -39.95
C MET A 505 -2.31 -14.69 -38.55
N GLU A 506 -3.42 -13.96 -38.41
CA GLU A 506 -4.07 -13.72 -37.12
C GLU A 506 -5.01 -14.88 -36.77
N GLU A 507 -4.92 -15.27 -35.51
CA GLU A 507 -5.80 -16.06 -34.63
C GLU A 507 -7.01 -16.78 -35.23
N VAL A 508 -7.05 -18.13 -35.12
CA VAL A 508 -8.13 -18.94 -34.50
C VAL A 508 -7.58 -20.36 -34.22
N GLY A 509 -7.56 -20.81 -32.96
CA GLY A 509 -7.32 -22.22 -32.61
C GLY A 509 -7.16 -22.46 -31.09
N THR A 510 -7.39 -23.70 -30.64
CA THR A 510 -7.27 -24.16 -29.24
C THR A 510 -5.96 -24.91 -28.95
N GLY A 511 -4.97 -24.85 -29.82
CA GLY A 511 -3.69 -25.54 -29.71
C GLY A 511 -2.65 -24.84 -28.81
N LEU A 512 -1.64 -25.59 -28.37
CA LEU A 512 -0.55 -25.11 -27.49
C LEU A 512 0.23 -23.91 -28.07
N LEU A 513 0.21 -23.69 -29.39
CA LEU A 513 0.97 -22.63 -30.06
C LEU A 513 0.13 -21.40 -30.47
N ASP A 514 -1.19 -21.46 -30.31
CA ASP A 514 -2.10 -20.45 -30.87
C ASP A 514 -2.06 -19.14 -30.11
N ARG A 515 -1.66 -19.18 -28.83
CA ARG A 515 -1.50 -18.00 -27.98
C ARG A 515 -0.11 -17.36 -28.05
N LEU A 516 0.77 -17.83 -28.94
CA LEU A 516 2.12 -17.29 -29.14
C LEU A 516 2.18 -16.44 -30.42
N ASP A 517 3.00 -15.39 -30.41
CA ASP A 517 3.31 -14.67 -31.65
C ASP A 517 4.18 -15.48 -32.61
N ALA A 518 4.38 -14.95 -33.82
CA ALA A 518 5.11 -15.66 -34.87
C ALA A 518 6.52 -16.11 -34.44
N MET A 519 7.28 -15.26 -33.75
CA MET A 519 8.67 -15.59 -33.37
C MET A 519 8.71 -16.49 -32.13
N GLN A 520 7.80 -16.29 -31.17
CA GLN A 520 7.62 -17.20 -30.05
C GLN A 520 7.19 -18.59 -30.53
N ARG A 521 6.32 -18.68 -31.54
CA ARG A 521 5.88 -19.93 -32.16
C ARG A 521 7.05 -20.63 -32.84
N VAL A 522 7.87 -19.92 -33.61
CA VAL A 522 9.10 -20.45 -34.23
C VAL A 522 10.05 -21.01 -33.16
N ALA A 523 10.24 -20.31 -32.05
CA ALA A 523 11.07 -20.80 -30.94
C ALA A 523 10.47 -22.04 -30.25
N ALA A 524 9.16 -22.02 -29.97
CA ALA A 524 8.47 -23.11 -29.29
C ALA A 524 8.41 -24.39 -30.14
N SER A 525 8.17 -24.26 -31.45
CA SER A 525 8.05 -25.38 -32.39
C SER A 525 9.37 -25.82 -33.01
N ALA A 526 10.51 -25.20 -32.65
CA ALA A 526 11.79 -25.56 -33.25
C ALA A 526 12.14 -27.04 -32.96
N PRO A 527 12.59 -27.81 -33.97
CA PRO A 527 12.91 -29.24 -33.81
C PRO A 527 14.15 -29.43 -32.92
N GLY A 528 14.54 -30.69 -32.70
CA GLY A 528 15.74 -31.04 -31.90
C GLY A 528 17.04 -30.41 -32.41
N GLY A 529 18.03 -30.38 -31.53
CA GLY A 529 19.34 -29.71 -31.68
C GLY A 529 19.47 -28.44 -30.82
N PRO A 530 20.66 -27.81 -30.82
CA PRO A 530 20.92 -26.64 -30.00
C PRO A 530 20.12 -25.42 -30.48
N LEU A 531 19.55 -24.67 -29.54
CA LEU A 531 18.72 -23.49 -29.80
C LEU A 531 19.09 -22.37 -28.82
N LEU A 532 19.44 -21.21 -29.36
CA LEU A 532 19.58 -19.96 -28.61
C LEU A 532 18.41 -19.03 -28.93
N ILE A 533 17.67 -18.64 -27.89
CA ILE A 533 16.60 -17.66 -27.98
C ILE A 533 17.08 -16.35 -27.35
N VAL A 534 17.32 -15.33 -28.18
CA VAL A 534 17.64 -13.98 -27.72
C VAL A 534 16.34 -13.23 -27.53
N ALA A 535 16.00 -12.96 -26.28
CA ALA A 535 14.68 -12.48 -25.91
C ALA A 535 14.80 -11.26 -25.00
N GLY A 536 14.46 -10.09 -25.54
CA GLY A 536 14.48 -8.83 -24.79
C GLY A 536 13.56 -8.82 -23.57
N PRO A 537 13.63 -7.79 -22.71
CA PRO A 537 12.73 -7.68 -21.57
C PRO A 537 11.28 -7.59 -22.07
N GLY A 538 10.35 -8.23 -21.34
CA GLY A 538 8.92 -8.19 -21.67
C GLY A 538 8.52 -8.91 -22.96
N THR A 539 9.40 -9.69 -23.59
CA THR A 539 9.13 -10.42 -24.85
C THR A 539 8.52 -11.81 -24.64
N GLY A 540 8.27 -12.20 -23.38
CA GLY A 540 7.67 -13.50 -23.04
C GLY A 540 8.67 -14.67 -23.00
N LYS A 541 9.86 -14.47 -22.40
CA LYS A 541 10.89 -15.52 -22.21
C LYS A 541 10.32 -16.80 -21.59
N THR A 542 9.84 -16.71 -20.36
CA THR A 542 9.30 -17.84 -19.59
C THR A 542 8.10 -18.47 -20.28
N ARG A 543 7.26 -17.65 -20.92
CA ARG A 543 6.13 -18.14 -21.73
C ARG A 543 6.60 -18.97 -22.92
N THR A 544 7.60 -18.50 -23.66
CA THR A 544 8.17 -19.23 -24.80
C THR A 544 8.79 -20.54 -24.35
N LEU A 545 9.53 -20.53 -23.23
CA LEU A 545 10.19 -21.73 -22.70
C LEU A 545 9.19 -22.80 -22.21
N THR A 546 8.16 -22.38 -21.46
CA THR A 546 7.11 -23.30 -20.97
C THR A 546 6.28 -23.90 -22.09
N HIS A 547 5.87 -23.08 -23.08
CA HIS A 547 5.18 -23.60 -24.26
C HIS A 547 6.06 -24.50 -25.12
N ARG A 548 7.38 -24.26 -25.19
CA ARG A 548 8.31 -25.16 -25.87
C ARG A 548 8.34 -26.53 -25.21
N ILE A 549 8.54 -26.59 -23.89
CA ILE A 549 8.55 -27.85 -23.13
C ILE A 549 7.22 -28.59 -23.33
N ALA A 550 6.11 -27.87 -23.18
CA ALA A 550 4.78 -28.45 -23.35
C ALA A 550 4.55 -28.99 -24.78
N TYR A 551 4.94 -28.23 -25.81
CA TYR A 551 4.83 -28.65 -27.21
C TYR A 551 5.68 -29.89 -27.52
N LEU A 552 6.92 -29.94 -27.00
CA LEU A 552 7.78 -31.10 -27.17
C LEU A 552 7.16 -32.37 -26.56
N CYS A 553 6.56 -32.24 -25.37
CA CYS A 553 5.94 -33.37 -24.69
C CYS A 553 4.64 -33.82 -25.37
N ALA A 554 3.76 -32.86 -25.69
CA ALA A 554 2.43 -33.15 -26.21
C ALA A 554 2.40 -33.51 -27.70
N GLU A 555 3.24 -32.88 -28.53
CA GLU A 555 3.15 -32.97 -30.00
C GLU A 555 4.34 -33.71 -30.62
N LEU A 556 5.51 -33.71 -29.98
CA LEU A 556 6.72 -34.39 -30.49
C LEU A 556 7.08 -35.67 -29.73
N ASN A 557 6.19 -36.18 -28.87
CA ASN A 557 6.38 -37.41 -28.07
C ASN A 557 7.68 -37.42 -27.26
N VAL A 558 8.09 -36.27 -26.71
CA VAL A 558 9.18 -36.20 -25.73
C VAL A 558 8.64 -36.61 -24.37
N PHE A 559 9.31 -37.55 -23.71
CA PHE A 559 8.95 -37.96 -22.35
C PHE A 559 9.30 -36.84 -21.35
N PRO A 560 8.36 -36.40 -20.49
CA PRO A 560 8.58 -35.35 -19.49
C PRO A 560 9.79 -35.58 -18.58
N GLU A 561 10.04 -36.84 -18.19
CA GLU A 561 11.17 -37.27 -17.36
C GLU A 561 12.52 -37.03 -18.05
N GLN A 562 12.49 -36.85 -19.38
CA GLN A 562 13.66 -36.51 -20.19
C GLN A 562 13.94 -35.02 -20.32
N CYS A 563 13.10 -34.17 -19.70
CA CYS A 563 13.23 -32.73 -19.71
C CYS A 563 13.85 -32.22 -18.39
N LEU A 564 14.90 -31.41 -18.52
CA LEU A 564 15.53 -30.67 -17.43
C LEU A 564 15.42 -29.17 -17.70
N ALA A 565 14.70 -28.43 -16.86
CA ALA A 565 14.61 -26.98 -16.91
C ALA A 565 15.37 -26.35 -15.73
N ILE A 566 16.36 -25.52 -16.06
CA ILE A 566 17.25 -24.86 -15.11
C ILE A 566 16.95 -23.37 -15.08
N THR A 567 16.75 -22.83 -13.88
CA THR A 567 16.55 -21.39 -13.63
C THR A 567 17.58 -20.88 -12.62
N PHE A 568 17.71 -19.55 -12.49
CA PHE A 568 18.63 -18.93 -11.55
C PHE A 568 18.10 -18.81 -10.12
N THR A 569 16.78 -18.68 -9.95
CA THR A 569 16.13 -18.47 -8.64
C THR A 569 15.08 -19.54 -8.39
N ARG A 570 14.85 -19.87 -7.10
CA ARG A 570 13.82 -20.83 -6.70
C ARG A 570 12.43 -20.36 -7.13
N ARG A 571 12.14 -19.07 -7.00
CA ARG A 571 10.89 -18.47 -7.45
C ARG A 571 10.65 -18.65 -8.95
N ALA A 572 11.68 -18.45 -9.78
CA ALA A 572 11.56 -18.70 -11.22
C ALA A 572 11.30 -20.19 -11.53
N ALA A 573 11.89 -21.11 -10.76
CA ALA A 573 11.61 -22.55 -10.89
C ALA A 573 10.16 -22.88 -10.48
N GLU A 574 9.67 -22.34 -9.38
CA GLU A 574 8.28 -22.52 -8.91
C GLU A 574 7.27 -21.92 -9.90
N GLU A 575 7.52 -20.72 -10.42
CA GLU A 575 6.70 -20.10 -11.44
C GLU A 575 6.67 -20.92 -12.73
N LEU A 576 7.83 -21.43 -13.17
CA LEU A 576 7.93 -22.28 -14.35
C LEU A 576 7.13 -23.58 -14.15
N ARG A 577 7.25 -24.24 -12.99
CA ARG A 577 6.45 -25.43 -12.64
C ARG A 577 4.95 -25.14 -12.69
N HIS A 578 4.51 -24.06 -12.04
CA HIS A 578 3.09 -23.68 -12.02
C HIS A 578 2.54 -23.42 -13.42
N ARG A 579 3.32 -22.75 -14.29
CA ARG A 579 2.94 -22.53 -15.69
C ARG A 579 2.90 -23.83 -16.49
N LEU A 580 3.82 -24.77 -16.24
CA LEU A 580 3.80 -26.08 -16.88
C LEU A 580 2.59 -26.91 -16.44
N ASP A 581 2.23 -26.89 -15.16
CA ASP A 581 1.03 -27.56 -14.63
C ASP A 581 -0.25 -27.06 -15.34
N GLY A 582 -0.38 -25.75 -15.56
CA GLY A 582 -1.48 -25.19 -16.34
C GLY A 582 -1.51 -25.60 -17.83
N LEU A 583 -0.40 -26.10 -18.40
CA LEU A 583 -0.29 -26.50 -19.82
C LEU A 583 -0.33 -28.02 -20.03
N LEU A 584 0.27 -28.79 -19.12
CA LEU A 584 0.43 -30.25 -19.20
C LEU A 584 -0.42 -31.01 -18.18
N GLY A 585 -1.01 -30.33 -17.20
CA GLY A 585 -1.71 -30.95 -16.08
C GLY A 585 -0.76 -31.77 -15.19
N PRO A 586 -1.24 -32.89 -14.59
CA PRO A 586 -0.48 -33.70 -13.64
C PRO A 586 0.89 -34.20 -14.14
N VAL A 587 1.03 -34.34 -15.47
CA VAL A 587 2.27 -34.80 -16.13
C VAL A 587 3.41 -33.77 -16.00
N ALA A 588 3.10 -32.53 -15.61
CA ALA A 588 4.11 -31.50 -15.35
C ALA A 588 5.05 -31.85 -14.19
N GLU A 589 4.61 -32.67 -13.22
CA GLU A 589 5.43 -33.09 -12.07
C GLU A 589 6.65 -33.93 -12.48
N ASP A 590 6.55 -34.62 -13.63
CA ASP A 590 7.61 -35.48 -14.17
C ASP A 590 8.74 -34.66 -14.84
N VAL A 591 8.50 -33.38 -15.16
CA VAL A 591 9.54 -32.50 -15.68
C VAL A 591 10.47 -32.08 -14.54
N THR A 592 11.77 -32.34 -14.70
CA THR A 592 12.76 -31.91 -13.70
C THR A 592 12.99 -30.41 -13.82
N VAL A 593 12.43 -29.62 -12.89
CA VAL A 593 12.66 -28.15 -12.81
C VAL A 593 13.43 -27.80 -11.55
N GLY A 594 14.50 -27.00 -11.65
CA GLY A 594 15.26 -26.57 -10.47
C GLY A 594 16.31 -25.50 -10.77
N THR A 595 17.11 -25.14 -9.77
CA THR A 595 18.28 -24.27 -9.96
C THR A 595 19.55 -25.09 -10.16
N PHE A 596 20.63 -24.47 -10.63
CA PHE A 596 21.95 -25.12 -10.72
C PHE A 596 22.38 -25.78 -9.40
N HIS A 597 22.15 -25.12 -8.26
CA HIS A 597 22.49 -25.66 -6.94
C HIS A 597 21.58 -26.83 -6.54
N SER A 598 20.29 -26.76 -6.89
CA SER A 598 19.34 -27.86 -6.66
C SER A 598 19.70 -29.11 -7.49
N LEU A 599 20.10 -28.89 -8.74
CA LEU A 599 20.60 -29.94 -9.63
C LEU A 599 21.89 -30.56 -9.08
N GLY A 600 22.84 -29.71 -8.68
CA GLY A 600 24.10 -30.15 -8.10
C GLY A 600 23.93 -30.95 -6.81
N LEU A 601 23.04 -30.50 -5.92
CA LEU A 601 22.65 -31.23 -4.71
C LEU A 601 22.04 -32.60 -5.03
N THR A 602 21.21 -32.67 -6.08
CA THR A 602 20.60 -33.93 -6.53
C THR A 602 21.68 -34.91 -7.01
N ILE A 603 22.60 -34.44 -7.86
CA ILE A 603 23.72 -35.24 -8.37
C ILE A 603 24.60 -35.74 -7.22
N LEU A 604 24.92 -34.88 -6.24
CA LEU A 604 25.70 -35.27 -5.07
C LEU A 604 24.98 -36.28 -4.19
N ARG A 605 23.68 -36.13 -3.93
CA ARG A 605 22.92 -37.08 -3.12
C ARG A 605 22.80 -38.45 -3.78
N GLU A 606 22.55 -38.49 -5.10
CA GLU A 606 22.51 -39.74 -5.86
C GLU A 606 23.88 -40.44 -5.90
N ASN A 607 24.98 -39.71 -5.68
CA ASN A 607 26.36 -40.21 -5.83
C ASN A 607 27.26 -39.91 -4.61
N ALA A 608 26.68 -39.83 -3.40
CA ALA A 608 27.38 -39.33 -2.22
C ALA A 608 28.67 -40.14 -1.93
N ALA A 609 28.59 -41.47 -2.00
CA ALA A 609 29.72 -42.36 -1.80
C ALA A 609 30.86 -42.11 -2.81
N ALA A 610 30.53 -41.87 -4.09
CA ALA A 610 31.52 -41.59 -5.12
C ALA A 610 32.13 -40.19 -4.99
N ALA A 611 31.39 -39.25 -4.38
CA ALA A 611 31.88 -37.92 -4.01
C ALA A 611 32.66 -37.89 -2.68
N GLY A 612 32.81 -39.02 -1.98
CA GLY A 612 33.46 -39.09 -0.67
C GLY A 612 32.67 -38.42 0.45
N LEU A 613 31.33 -38.40 0.33
CA LEU A 613 30.40 -37.78 1.28
C LEU A 613 29.48 -38.84 1.92
N PRO A 614 29.05 -38.65 3.18
CA PRO A 614 27.98 -39.46 3.75
C PRO A 614 26.63 -39.16 3.09
N MET A 615 25.68 -40.09 3.16
CA MET A 615 24.36 -39.96 2.54
C MET A 615 23.54 -38.77 3.08
N ASP A 616 23.81 -38.35 4.31
CA ASP A 616 23.11 -37.32 5.07
C ASP A 616 23.97 -36.06 5.30
N PHE A 617 24.95 -35.80 4.42
CA PHE A 617 25.78 -34.59 4.48
C PHE A 617 24.94 -33.32 4.56
N ARG A 618 25.45 -32.31 5.27
CA ARG A 618 24.78 -31.02 5.44
C ARG A 618 25.45 -29.94 4.59
N ILE A 619 24.68 -28.91 4.26
CA ILE A 619 25.21 -27.70 3.60
C ILE A 619 25.74 -26.76 4.68
N ALA A 620 26.98 -26.30 4.54
CA ALA A 620 27.63 -25.40 5.50
C ALA A 620 26.89 -24.06 5.58
N ASP A 621 26.59 -23.60 6.80
CA ASP A 621 26.10 -22.24 7.04
C ASP A 621 27.26 -21.26 7.28
N ASP A 622 26.98 -19.96 7.38
CA ASP A 622 28.06 -18.97 7.50
C ASP A 622 28.84 -19.09 8.82
N ALA A 623 28.26 -19.65 9.88
CA ALA A 623 28.99 -19.93 11.12
C ALA A 623 29.96 -21.10 10.92
N ASP A 624 29.51 -22.17 10.24
CA ASP A 624 30.37 -23.28 9.84
C ASP A 624 31.54 -22.78 8.98
N ARG A 625 31.25 -21.91 7.99
CA ARG A 625 32.24 -21.35 7.07
C ARG A 625 33.23 -20.42 7.78
N VAL A 626 32.75 -19.54 8.65
CA VAL A 626 33.61 -18.63 9.43
C VAL A 626 34.49 -19.42 10.41
N ALA A 627 33.93 -20.41 11.10
CA ALA A 627 34.71 -21.25 12.01
C ALA A 627 35.78 -22.05 11.26
N ALA A 628 35.44 -22.65 10.12
CA ALA A 628 36.41 -23.36 9.29
C ALA A 628 37.47 -22.43 8.70
N ARG A 629 37.11 -21.21 8.26
CA ARG A 629 38.08 -20.20 7.75
C ARG A 629 39.00 -19.69 8.85
N ALA A 630 38.48 -19.46 10.06
CA ALA A 630 39.29 -19.02 11.19
C ALA A 630 40.36 -20.06 11.58
N GLU A 631 40.05 -21.36 11.46
CA GLU A 631 40.98 -22.45 11.74
C GLU A 631 41.90 -22.77 10.56
N ALA A 632 41.42 -22.66 9.31
CA ALA A 632 42.21 -22.90 8.11
C ALA A 632 43.15 -21.75 7.72
N GLY A 633 42.84 -20.52 8.15
CA GLY A 633 43.48 -19.31 7.60
C GLY A 633 43.13 -19.11 6.12
N ASP A 634 44.11 -18.68 5.33
CA ASP A 634 43.94 -18.47 3.88
C ASP A 634 44.17 -19.74 3.04
N ASP A 635 44.36 -20.91 3.65
CA ASP A 635 44.59 -22.17 2.94
C ASP A 635 43.27 -22.87 2.50
N PRO A 636 42.98 -22.97 1.18
CA PRO A 636 41.75 -23.57 0.69
C PRO A 636 41.64 -25.08 0.93
N GLU A 637 42.76 -25.80 0.98
CA GLU A 637 42.76 -27.25 1.20
C GLU A 637 42.44 -27.60 2.65
N SER A 638 43.05 -26.88 3.61
CA SER A 638 42.70 -26.98 5.03
C SER A 638 41.23 -26.61 5.26
N TYR A 639 40.73 -25.54 4.63
CA TYR A 639 39.32 -25.14 4.73
C TYR A 639 38.38 -26.28 4.32
N THR A 640 38.62 -26.86 3.14
CA THR A 640 37.80 -27.96 2.61
C THR A 640 37.91 -29.20 3.50
N THR A 641 39.11 -29.52 3.99
CA THR A 641 39.34 -30.65 4.91
C THR A 641 38.56 -30.49 6.21
N LEU A 642 38.49 -29.28 6.77
CA LEU A 642 37.72 -29.00 7.97
C LEU A 642 36.21 -29.14 7.76
N LEU A 643 35.70 -28.70 6.60
CA LEU A 643 34.31 -28.93 6.23
C LEU A 643 34.01 -30.44 6.09
N ARG A 644 34.89 -31.19 5.41
CA ARG A 644 34.75 -32.65 5.22
C ARG A 644 34.76 -33.42 6.54
N LYS A 645 35.63 -33.05 7.50
CA LYS A 645 35.65 -33.64 8.86
C LYS A 645 34.34 -33.48 9.64
N ARG A 646 33.49 -32.53 9.24
CA ARG A 646 32.20 -32.23 9.86
C ARG A 646 31.01 -32.65 8.98
N ASP A 647 31.27 -33.40 7.91
CA ASP A 647 30.28 -33.84 6.94
C ASP A 647 29.51 -32.67 6.28
N LEU A 648 30.22 -31.55 6.05
CA LEU A 648 29.67 -30.29 5.51
C LEU A 648 30.13 -30.01 4.10
N VAL A 649 29.24 -29.55 3.23
CA VAL A 649 29.54 -29.11 1.85
C VAL A 649 29.26 -27.61 1.72
N ASP A 650 30.20 -26.83 1.20
CA ASP A 650 29.95 -25.40 0.91
C ASP A 650 29.00 -25.24 -0.29
N LEU A 651 28.34 -24.10 -0.39
CA LEU A 651 27.41 -23.79 -1.47
C LEU A 651 28.09 -23.86 -2.85
N ASP A 652 29.32 -23.36 -2.95
CA ASP A 652 30.11 -23.40 -4.19
C ASP A 652 30.47 -24.84 -4.59
N GLU A 653 30.62 -25.73 -3.60
CA GLU A 653 30.90 -27.15 -3.80
C GLU A 653 29.69 -27.93 -4.34
N LEU A 654 28.47 -27.39 -4.22
CA LEU A 654 27.31 -27.96 -4.89
C LEU A 654 27.43 -27.91 -6.42
N LEU A 655 28.34 -27.13 -6.98
CA LEU A 655 28.61 -27.10 -8.42
C LEU A 655 29.95 -27.72 -8.77
N THR A 656 31.01 -27.40 -8.03
CA THR A 656 32.35 -27.88 -8.36
C THR A 656 32.51 -29.38 -8.14
N LEU A 657 31.90 -29.97 -7.10
CA LEU A 657 31.98 -31.41 -6.85
C LEU A 657 31.22 -32.24 -7.89
N PRO A 658 29.96 -31.93 -8.28
CA PRO A 658 29.31 -32.59 -9.40
C PRO A 658 30.11 -32.52 -10.70
N VAL A 659 30.69 -31.36 -11.01
CA VAL A 659 31.52 -31.21 -12.21
C VAL A 659 32.75 -32.11 -12.14
N ALA A 660 33.44 -32.15 -11.00
CA ALA A 660 34.58 -33.04 -10.79
C ALA A 660 34.21 -34.52 -10.90
N LEU A 661 33.08 -34.93 -10.30
CA LEU A 661 32.54 -36.28 -10.35
C LEU A 661 32.23 -36.71 -11.80
N LEU A 662 31.53 -35.86 -12.54
CA LEU A 662 31.15 -36.11 -13.94
C LEU A 662 32.37 -36.12 -14.88
N LYS A 663 33.38 -35.30 -14.63
CA LYS A 663 34.65 -35.37 -15.38
C LYS A 663 35.39 -36.68 -15.16
N ALA A 664 35.34 -37.20 -13.93
CA ALA A 664 36.02 -38.44 -13.56
C ALA A 664 35.28 -39.69 -14.10
N ASP A 665 33.95 -39.67 -14.19
CA ASP A 665 33.15 -40.81 -14.61
C ASP A 665 32.31 -40.54 -15.89
N LYS A 666 32.83 -41.04 -17.02
CA LYS A 666 32.15 -40.97 -18.32
C LYS A 666 30.85 -41.79 -18.37
N LYS A 667 30.73 -42.86 -17.58
CA LYS A 667 29.49 -43.64 -17.50
C LYS A 667 28.41 -42.78 -16.85
N LEU A 668 28.73 -42.10 -15.76
CA LEU A 668 27.81 -41.19 -15.07
C LEU A 668 27.32 -40.08 -16.01
N VAL A 669 28.21 -39.49 -16.80
CA VAL A 669 27.83 -38.50 -17.84
C VAL A 669 26.85 -39.09 -18.86
N ARG A 670 27.07 -40.32 -19.32
CA ARG A 670 26.15 -40.98 -20.26
C ARG A 670 24.78 -41.23 -19.62
N ASP A 671 24.76 -41.72 -18.38
CA ASP A 671 23.53 -42.03 -17.66
C ASP A 671 22.67 -40.75 -17.46
N TYR A 672 23.29 -39.62 -17.10
CA TYR A 672 22.57 -38.33 -17.01
C TYR A 672 22.17 -37.76 -18.37
N ARG A 673 22.96 -37.95 -19.43
CA ARG A 673 22.58 -37.56 -20.80
C ARG A 673 21.40 -38.37 -21.34
N GLU A 674 21.33 -39.65 -20.98
CA GLU A 674 20.21 -40.52 -21.35
C GLU A 674 18.95 -40.17 -20.56
N ARG A 675 19.10 -39.80 -19.27
CA ARG A 675 18.03 -39.27 -18.43
C ARG A 675 17.53 -37.95 -18.99
N TRP A 676 18.37 -36.92 -19.10
CA TRP A 676 17.97 -35.58 -19.54
C TRP A 676 18.41 -35.30 -20.98
N ARG A 677 17.62 -35.79 -21.93
CA ARG A 677 17.87 -35.59 -23.38
C ARG A 677 17.54 -34.18 -23.86
N TRP A 678 16.73 -33.45 -23.10
CA TRP A 678 16.29 -32.09 -23.41
C TRP A 678 16.61 -31.18 -22.22
N ILE A 679 17.48 -30.19 -22.44
CA ILE A 679 17.90 -29.26 -21.40
C ILE A 679 17.48 -27.85 -21.78
N PHE A 680 16.84 -27.16 -20.85
CA PHE A 680 16.33 -25.81 -21.00
C PHE A 680 16.98 -24.92 -19.94
N VAL A 681 17.59 -23.81 -20.34
CA VAL A 681 18.26 -22.88 -19.42
C VAL A 681 17.72 -21.48 -19.62
N ASP A 682 17.10 -20.94 -18.56
CA ASP A 682 16.66 -19.55 -18.51
C ASP A 682 17.76 -18.64 -17.94
N GLU A 683 17.69 -17.35 -18.28
CA GLU A 683 18.68 -16.32 -17.91
C GLU A 683 20.14 -16.74 -18.24
N TYR A 684 20.33 -17.35 -19.42
CA TYR A 684 21.63 -17.91 -19.84
C TYR A 684 22.80 -16.92 -19.86
N GLN A 685 22.50 -15.61 -19.93
CA GLN A 685 23.53 -14.57 -19.89
C GLN A 685 24.23 -14.41 -18.53
N ASP A 686 23.67 -14.98 -17.45
CA ASP A 686 24.22 -14.89 -16.10
C ASP A 686 25.03 -16.13 -15.70
N VAL A 687 25.23 -17.08 -16.61
CA VAL A 687 25.95 -18.34 -16.35
C VAL A 687 27.42 -18.08 -16.04
N ASP A 688 27.94 -18.71 -14.99
CA ASP A 688 29.36 -18.69 -14.62
C ASP A 688 30.15 -19.88 -15.24
N ALA A 689 31.47 -19.89 -15.04
CA ALA A 689 32.35 -20.88 -15.65
C ALA A 689 32.03 -22.33 -15.25
N VAL A 690 31.69 -22.57 -13.98
CA VAL A 690 31.43 -23.90 -13.44
C VAL A 690 30.06 -24.40 -13.90
N GLN A 691 29.06 -23.51 -13.89
CA GLN A 691 27.72 -23.79 -14.44
C GLN A 691 27.78 -24.10 -15.93
N TYR A 692 28.55 -23.32 -16.70
CA TYR A 692 28.75 -23.56 -18.12
C TYR A 692 29.40 -24.93 -18.38
N GLU A 693 30.40 -25.28 -17.58
CA GLU A 693 31.06 -26.58 -17.67
C GLU A 693 30.12 -27.75 -17.32
N LEU A 694 29.29 -27.60 -16.29
CA LEU A 694 28.25 -28.59 -15.97
C LEU A 694 27.29 -28.79 -17.16
N LEU A 695 26.84 -27.70 -17.79
CA LEU A 695 25.99 -27.79 -18.99
C LEU A 695 26.71 -28.51 -20.14
N ARG A 696 28.03 -28.31 -20.30
CA ARG A 696 28.81 -28.98 -21.34
C ARG A 696 29.00 -30.46 -21.09
N LEU A 697 29.06 -30.87 -19.83
CA LEU A 697 29.05 -32.28 -19.45
C LEU A 697 27.67 -32.90 -19.70
N LEU A 698 26.59 -32.23 -19.33
CA LEU A 698 25.23 -32.74 -19.46
C LEU A 698 24.67 -32.68 -20.89
N SER A 699 25.13 -31.76 -21.75
CA SER A 699 24.71 -31.68 -23.15
C SER A 699 25.91 -31.80 -24.10
N PRO A 700 25.90 -32.75 -25.06
CA PRO A 700 26.88 -32.76 -26.15
C PRO A 700 26.71 -31.53 -27.06
N ALA A 701 27.69 -31.28 -27.93
CA ALA A 701 27.74 -30.10 -28.80
C ALA A 701 26.56 -30.01 -29.78
N ASP A 702 26.05 -31.16 -30.20
CA ASP A 702 24.89 -31.37 -31.08
C ASP A 702 23.61 -31.74 -30.30
N GLY A 703 23.64 -31.69 -28.96
CA GLY A 703 22.52 -32.07 -28.09
C GLY A 703 21.36 -31.08 -28.09
N ASN A 704 20.22 -31.47 -27.50
CA ASN A 704 19.03 -30.61 -27.41
C ASN A 704 19.12 -29.61 -26.23
N LEU A 705 20.09 -28.70 -26.29
CA LEU A 705 20.17 -27.57 -25.36
C LEU A 705 19.42 -26.35 -25.91
N CYS A 706 18.42 -25.90 -25.17
CA CYS A 706 17.70 -24.67 -25.42
C CYS A 706 18.08 -23.62 -24.38
N ALA A 707 18.89 -22.64 -24.76
CA ALA A 707 19.24 -21.49 -23.93
C ALA A 707 18.36 -20.28 -24.29
N ILE A 708 17.83 -19.59 -23.29
CA ILE A 708 17.08 -18.35 -23.47
C ILE A 708 17.62 -17.25 -22.55
N GLY A 709 17.69 -16.02 -23.05
CA GLY A 709 18.16 -14.90 -22.25
C GLY A 709 18.32 -13.61 -23.04
N ASP A 710 18.84 -12.59 -22.37
CA ASP A 710 19.14 -11.29 -22.95
C ASP A 710 20.54 -10.83 -22.51
N PRO A 711 21.53 -10.75 -23.41
CA PRO A 711 22.88 -10.33 -23.01
C PRO A 711 22.91 -8.87 -22.54
N ASP A 712 21.95 -8.01 -22.91
CA ASP A 712 21.83 -6.66 -22.35
C ASP A 712 21.19 -6.62 -20.96
N GLN A 713 20.86 -7.78 -20.38
CA GLN A 713 20.46 -7.93 -18.98
C GLN A 713 21.51 -8.70 -18.17
N ALA A 714 22.73 -8.89 -18.68
CA ALA A 714 23.84 -9.48 -17.92
C ALA A 714 24.38 -8.47 -16.89
N ILE A 715 24.05 -8.68 -15.61
CA ILE A 715 24.29 -7.73 -14.51
C ILE A 715 24.91 -8.38 -13.26
N TYR A 716 25.45 -9.60 -13.39
CA TYR A 716 26.02 -10.36 -12.28
C TYR A 716 27.49 -10.72 -12.50
N SER A 717 28.26 -9.93 -13.27
CA SER A 717 29.68 -10.25 -13.49
C SER A 717 30.49 -10.24 -12.19
N PHE A 718 30.10 -9.40 -11.23
CA PHE A 718 30.66 -9.36 -9.88
C PHE A 718 30.47 -10.66 -9.08
N ARG A 719 29.58 -11.57 -9.54
CA ARG A 719 29.39 -12.92 -8.99
C ARG A 719 30.06 -14.01 -9.84
N GLY A 720 30.83 -13.64 -10.86
CA GLY A 720 31.53 -14.57 -11.76
C GLY A 720 30.77 -14.93 -13.04
N ALA A 721 29.60 -14.32 -13.30
CA ALA A 721 28.88 -14.53 -14.56
C ALA A 721 29.66 -13.99 -15.76
N ASP A 722 29.67 -14.73 -16.86
CA ASP A 722 30.35 -14.33 -18.10
C ASP A 722 29.40 -14.38 -19.30
N VAL A 723 28.96 -13.19 -19.73
CA VAL A 723 28.10 -13.04 -20.92
C VAL A 723 28.78 -13.55 -22.21
N GLY A 724 30.10 -13.72 -22.21
CA GLY A 724 30.84 -14.35 -23.28
C GLY A 724 30.33 -15.74 -23.65
N TYR A 725 29.81 -16.51 -22.68
CA TYR A 725 29.20 -17.82 -22.93
C TYR A 725 27.92 -17.74 -23.74
N PHE A 726 27.15 -16.66 -23.54
CA PHE A 726 25.99 -16.36 -24.36
C PHE A 726 26.40 -16.03 -25.80
N LEU A 727 27.41 -15.16 -25.96
CA LEU A 727 27.85 -14.67 -27.27
C LEU A 727 28.54 -15.73 -28.13
N ARG A 728 29.20 -16.72 -27.50
CA ARG A 728 29.87 -17.81 -28.20
C ARG A 728 29.04 -19.10 -28.33
N PHE A 729 27.77 -19.08 -27.93
CA PHE A 729 26.91 -20.28 -27.97
C PHE A 729 26.93 -20.99 -29.32
N SER A 730 26.82 -20.24 -30.42
CA SER A 730 26.86 -20.80 -31.78
C SER A 730 28.24 -21.29 -32.24
N GLN A 731 29.31 -20.96 -31.50
CA GLN A 731 30.66 -21.51 -31.72
C GLN A 731 30.82 -22.83 -30.95
N ASP A 732 30.25 -22.89 -29.74
CA ASP A 732 30.40 -24.03 -28.82
C ASP A 732 29.39 -25.16 -29.09
N PHE A 733 28.23 -24.86 -29.67
CA PHE A 733 27.18 -25.82 -30.02
C PHE A 733 26.97 -25.88 -31.54
N THR A 734 27.16 -27.06 -32.13
CA THR A 734 27.15 -27.28 -33.58
C THR A 734 25.75 -27.09 -34.15
N ASP A 735 25.64 -26.41 -35.31
CA ASP A 735 24.37 -26.12 -35.99
C ASP A 735 23.32 -25.40 -35.12
N ALA A 736 23.78 -24.65 -34.11
CA ALA A 736 22.90 -23.95 -33.18
C ALA A 736 21.97 -22.96 -33.91
N ARG A 737 20.67 -23.11 -33.72
CA ARG A 737 19.66 -22.19 -34.26
C ARG A 737 19.55 -20.95 -33.38
N LEU A 738 19.38 -19.79 -34.01
CA LEU A 738 19.20 -18.52 -33.33
C LEU A 738 17.80 -17.97 -33.62
N VAL A 739 17.02 -17.70 -32.58
CA VAL A 739 15.71 -17.05 -32.68
C VAL A 739 15.71 -15.75 -31.86
N ARG A 740 15.17 -14.66 -32.43
CA ARG A 740 15.09 -13.35 -31.76
C ARG A 740 13.64 -12.98 -31.46
N LEU A 741 13.34 -12.63 -30.22
CA LEU A 741 12.04 -12.12 -29.80
C LEU A 741 12.14 -10.59 -29.65
N ASN A 742 11.43 -9.85 -30.51
CA ASN A 742 11.51 -8.38 -30.55
C ASN A 742 10.22 -7.68 -30.07
N ARG A 743 9.10 -8.40 -29.95
CA ARG A 743 7.81 -7.81 -29.55
C ARG A 743 7.70 -7.77 -28.03
N ASN A 744 7.60 -6.57 -27.45
CA ASN A 744 7.49 -6.33 -26.02
C ASN A 744 6.02 -6.16 -25.62
N TYR A 745 5.54 -6.99 -24.70
CA TYR A 745 4.15 -6.97 -24.20
C TYR A 745 3.99 -6.20 -22.89
N ARG A 746 5.11 -5.81 -22.27
CA ARG A 746 5.16 -5.26 -20.92
C ARG A 746 5.00 -3.75 -20.90
N SER A 747 5.91 -3.04 -21.56
CA SER A 747 6.15 -1.61 -21.38
C SER A 747 5.47 -0.77 -22.47
N SER A 748 5.04 0.44 -22.09
CA SER A 748 4.52 1.44 -23.02
C SER A 748 5.59 1.91 -24.01
N ALA A 749 5.14 2.48 -25.14
CA ALA A 749 6.03 2.93 -26.20
C ALA A 749 7.07 3.99 -25.73
N PRO A 750 6.73 5.02 -24.93
CA PRO A 750 7.71 5.98 -24.44
C PRO A 750 8.79 5.35 -23.55
N ILE A 751 8.41 4.45 -22.64
CA ILE A 751 9.33 3.74 -21.74
C ILE A 751 10.28 2.87 -22.56
N LEU A 752 9.76 2.12 -23.52
CA LEU A 752 10.55 1.23 -24.36
C LEU A 752 11.55 2.00 -25.23
N ALA A 753 11.13 3.12 -25.81
CA ALA A 753 12.00 4.00 -26.58
C ALA A 753 13.15 4.54 -25.72
N ALA A 754 12.85 5.03 -24.51
CA ALA A 754 13.85 5.51 -23.57
C ALA A 754 14.84 4.40 -23.17
N ALA A 755 14.34 3.19 -22.91
CA ALA A 755 15.19 2.04 -22.56
C ALA A 755 16.13 1.63 -23.70
N VAL A 756 15.63 1.53 -24.95
CA VAL A 756 16.46 1.18 -26.11
C VAL A 756 17.53 2.24 -26.38
N GLN A 757 17.19 3.52 -26.26
CA GLN A 757 18.16 4.63 -26.40
C GLN A 757 19.21 4.60 -25.29
N ALA A 758 18.80 4.30 -24.05
CA ALA A 758 19.70 4.23 -22.90
C ALA A 758 20.77 3.14 -23.05
N ILE A 759 20.41 1.96 -23.59
CA ILE A 759 21.33 0.82 -23.74
C ILE A 759 22.15 0.84 -25.03
N ALA A 760 21.68 1.50 -26.09
CA ALA A 760 22.29 1.50 -27.42
C ALA A 760 23.83 1.70 -27.44
N PRO A 761 24.44 2.59 -26.63
CA PRO A 761 25.89 2.79 -26.65
C PRO A 761 26.74 1.58 -26.27
N SER A 762 26.19 0.62 -25.52
CA SER A 762 26.92 -0.58 -25.07
C SER A 762 26.12 -1.86 -25.28
N SER A 763 25.17 -1.85 -26.20
CA SER A 763 24.31 -3.00 -26.46
C SER A 763 25.12 -4.15 -27.07
N LEU A 764 24.99 -5.33 -26.47
CA LEU A 764 25.54 -6.59 -26.95
C LEU A 764 24.66 -7.25 -28.01
N VAL A 765 23.45 -6.75 -28.25
CA VAL A 765 22.56 -7.21 -29.32
C VAL A 765 22.64 -6.26 -30.51
N ARG A 766 23.33 -6.73 -31.55
CA ARG A 766 23.52 -5.96 -32.79
C ARG A 766 22.17 -5.60 -33.42
N GLY A 767 21.95 -4.29 -33.58
CA GLY A 767 20.71 -3.76 -34.16
C GLY A 767 19.48 -3.96 -33.26
N ARG A 768 19.67 -3.92 -31.93
CA ARG A 768 18.58 -4.10 -30.96
C ARG A 768 17.34 -3.29 -31.34
N ARG A 769 16.22 -4.00 -31.43
CA ARG A 769 14.89 -3.46 -31.63
C ARG A 769 13.92 -4.11 -30.65
N LEU A 770 13.10 -3.30 -30.00
CA LEU A 770 11.96 -3.76 -29.21
C LEU A 770 10.73 -2.98 -29.64
N ASP A 771 9.72 -3.71 -30.12
CA ASP A 771 8.48 -3.14 -30.62
C ASP A 771 7.37 -3.29 -29.58
N PRO A 772 6.69 -2.21 -29.17
CA PRO A 772 5.61 -2.31 -28.20
C PRO A 772 4.41 -3.04 -28.82
N ALA A 773 3.89 -4.05 -28.12
CA ALA A 773 2.68 -4.76 -28.55
C ALA A 773 1.42 -3.92 -28.38
N ARG A 774 1.42 -3.00 -27.40
CA ARG A 774 0.36 -2.04 -27.10
C ARG A 774 0.77 -0.66 -27.63
N LEU A 775 0.02 -0.13 -28.58
CA LEU A 775 0.18 1.24 -29.08
C LEU A 775 -0.92 2.10 -28.48
N ASP A 776 -0.55 2.91 -27.49
CA ASP A 776 -1.42 3.92 -26.90
C ASP A 776 -0.81 5.32 -27.17
N PRO A 777 -1.43 6.13 -28.04
CA PRO A 777 -0.97 7.49 -28.32
C PRO A 777 -0.99 8.42 -27.10
N GLU A 778 -1.82 8.13 -26.11
CA GLU A 778 -1.98 8.91 -24.87
C GLU A 778 -1.12 8.36 -23.73
N ALA A 779 -0.22 7.39 -24.02
CA ALA A 779 0.67 6.81 -23.03
C ALA A 779 1.54 7.92 -22.38
N PRO A 780 1.62 7.97 -21.03
CA PRO A 780 2.42 8.97 -20.34
C PRO A 780 3.89 8.94 -20.75
N LEU A 781 4.49 10.13 -20.86
CA LEU A 781 5.93 10.28 -21.02
C LEU A 781 6.66 9.86 -19.73
N VAL A 782 7.97 9.67 -19.83
CA VAL A 782 8.79 9.33 -18.67
C VAL A 782 8.94 10.57 -17.78
N GLY A 783 8.47 10.49 -16.53
CA GLY A 783 8.55 11.60 -15.60
C GLY A 783 9.99 11.83 -15.14
N ARG A 784 10.45 13.08 -15.15
CA ARG A 784 11.78 13.48 -14.67
C ARG A 784 11.65 14.54 -13.57
N TYR A 785 12.24 14.26 -12.40
CA TYR A 785 12.24 15.18 -11.26
C TYR A 785 13.66 15.56 -10.79
N PRO A 786 14.03 16.84 -10.86
CA PRO A 786 15.28 17.35 -10.30
C PRO A 786 15.09 17.77 -8.83
N ALA A 787 15.35 16.87 -7.89
CA ALA A 787 15.18 17.15 -6.47
C ALA A 787 16.33 18.03 -5.92
N ALA A 788 16.01 18.98 -5.06
CA ALA A 788 17.01 19.83 -4.41
C ALA A 788 17.85 19.08 -3.36
N SER A 789 17.31 17.99 -2.79
CA SER A 789 17.96 17.17 -1.76
C SER A 789 17.36 15.75 -1.73
N VAL A 790 17.98 14.85 -0.96
CA VAL A 790 17.45 13.49 -0.73
C VAL A 790 16.06 13.52 -0.08
N ALA A 791 15.80 14.48 0.82
CA ALA A 791 14.48 14.62 1.45
C ALA A 791 13.41 15.07 0.44
N ASP A 792 13.76 16.02 -0.45
CA ASP A 792 12.86 16.46 -1.52
C ASP A 792 12.58 15.35 -2.55
N GLU A 793 13.58 14.52 -2.85
CA GLU A 793 13.40 13.31 -3.68
C GLU A 793 12.41 12.34 -3.03
N ALA A 794 12.56 12.08 -1.73
CA ALA A 794 11.68 11.18 -0.99
C ALA A 794 10.23 11.72 -0.87
N ASP A 795 10.09 13.03 -0.62
CA ASP A 795 8.79 13.69 -0.55
C ASP A 795 8.11 13.79 -1.92
N PHE A 796 8.87 13.86 -3.03
CA PHE A 796 8.34 13.72 -4.38
C PHE A 796 7.75 12.32 -4.61
N VAL A 797 8.48 11.26 -4.22
CA VAL A 797 7.99 9.87 -4.34
C VAL A 797 6.69 9.70 -3.54
N ALA A 798 6.68 10.07 -2.25
CA ALA A 798 5.51 9.91 -1.39
C ALA A 798 4.28 10.67 -1.91
N ARG A 799 4.47 11.92 -2.34
CA ARG A 799 3.39 12.77 -2.89
C ARG A 799 2.86 12.25 -4.22
N THR A 800 3.74 11.78 -5.11
CA THR A 800 3.32 11.23 -6.41
C THR A 800 2.56 9.92 -6.19
N ILE A 801 2.96 9.10 -5.21
CA ILE A 801 2.20 7.90 -4.84
C ILE A 801 0.82 8.25 -4.30
N ASP A 802 0.72 9.24 -3.38
CA ASP A 802 -0.56 9.77 -2.88
C ASP A 802 -1.49 10.19 -4.04
N GLU A 803 -0.95 10.90 -5.04
CA GLU A 803 -1.68 11.30 -6.24
C GLU A 803 -2.11 10.10 -7.12
N LEU A 804 -1.22 9.13 -7.36
CA LEU A 804 -1.47 7.96 -8.21
C LEU A 804 -2.52 7.00 -7.63
N VAL A 805 -2.57 6.85 -6.31
CA VAL A 805 -3.61 6.06 -5.64
C VAL A 805 -4.90 6.86 -5.41
N GLY A 806 -4.96 8.11 -5.87
CA GLY A 806 -6.16 8.96 -5.82
C GLY A 806 -6.45 9.61 -4.48
N GLY A 807 -5.42 9.91 -3.68
CA GLY A 807 -5.51 10.59 -2.39
C GLY A 807 -5.61 9.67 -1.17
N LEU A 808 -4.78 9.88 -0.14
CA LEU A 808 -4.70 9.08 1.09
C LEU A 808 -5.45 9.70 2.27
N SER A 809 -5.94 10.93 2.11
CA SER A 809 -6.74 11.62 3.12
C SER A 809 -7.74 12.58 2.48
N HIS A 810 -8.81 12.91 3.21
CA HIS A 810 -9.73 13.99 2.84
C HIS A 810 -8.99 15.31 2.58
N ARG A 811 -7.92 15.60 3.34
CA ARG A 811 -7.11 16.81 3.15
C ARG A 811 -6.38 16.84 1.79
N SER A 812 -5.87 15.69 1.34
CA SER A 812 -5.21 15.59 0.03
C SER A 812 -6.18 15.96 -1.09
N LEU A 813 -7.44 15.50 -0.97
CA LEU A 813 -8.51 15.74 -1.95
C LEU A 813 -9.06 17.18 -1.88
N ASP A 814 -9.31 17.70 -0.68
CA ASP A 814 -9.81 19.07 -0.45
C ASP A 814 -8.84 20.16 -0.92
N SER A 815 -7.55 19.83 -1.08
CA SER A 815 -6.53 20.77 -1.54
C SER A 815 -6.66 21.14 -3.02
N GLY A 816 -7.51 20.44 -3.79
CA GLY A 816 -7.69 20.66 -5.23
C GLY A 816 -6.47 20.29 -6.08
N ARG A 817 -5.47 19.59 -5.49
CA ARG A 817 -4.25 19.13 -6.18
C ARG A 817 -4.44 17.83 -6.96
N ILE A 818 -5.48 17.06 -6.63
CA ILE A 818 -5.77 15.75 -7.23
C ILE A 818 -7.08 15.87 -8.00
N ASP A 819 -7.10 15.48 -9.28
CA ASP A 819 -8.24 15.66 -10.20
C ASP A 819 -9.47 14.78 -9.89
N GLY A 820 -9.56 14.14 -8.72
CA GLY A 820 -10.72 13.36 -8.27
C GLY A 820 -11.15 12.21 -9.18
N ARG A 821 -10.29 11.82 -10.14
CA ARG A 821 -10.51 10.69 -11.05
C ARG A 821 -10.30 9.38 -10.30
N MET A 822 -11.16 8.39 -10.59
CA MET A 822 -10.97 7.02 -10.12
C MET A 822 -9.65 6.48 -10.68
N THR A 823 -8.82 5.93 -9.81
CA THR A 823 -7.57 5.27 -10.20
C THR A 823 -7.75 3.76 -10.02
N SER A 824 -7.19 2.98 -10.95
CA SER A 824 -7.12 1.51 -10.87
C SER A 824 -5.81 1.03 -10.23
N LEU A 825 -4.99 1.98 -9.76
CA LEU A 825 -3.68 1.74 -9.18
C LEU A 825 -3.78 1.65 -7.66
N SER A 826 -3.10 0.65 -7.13
CA SER A 826 -2.96 0.34 -5.71
C SER A 826 -1.52 0.45 -5.25
N PHE A 827 -1.24 0.19 -3.97
CA PHE A 827 0.14 0.24 -3.47
C PHE A 827 1.04 -0.86 -4.05
N SER A 828 0.51 -2.07 -4.25
CA SER A 828 1.25 -3.20 -4.82
C SER A 828 1.65 -3.00 -6.29
N ASP A 829 0.94 -2.10 -6.99
CA ASP A 829 1.24 -1.75 -8.39
C ASP A 829 2.49 -0.85 -8.53
N ILE A 830 3.08 -0.42 -7.41
CA ILE A 830 4.13 0.60 -7.37
C ILE A 830 5.43 0.02 -6.79
N ALA A 831 6.54 0.24 -7.51
CA ALA A 831 7.88 -0.04 -7.01
C ALA A 831 8.81 1.17 -7.00
N VAL A 832 9.69 1.24 -6.00
CA VAL A 832 10.80 2.19 -5.90
C VAL A 832 12.11 1.43 -6.04
N LEU A 833 12.85 1.71 -7.12
CA LEU A 833 14.10 1.09 -7.51
C LEU A 833 15.28 2.02 -7.22
N TYR A 834 16.33 1.47 -6.61
CA TYR A 834 17.55 2.20 -6.26
C TYR A 834 18.81 1.35 -6.51
N ARG A 835 19.98 1.99 -6.58
CA ARG A 835 21.25 1.28 -6.86
C ARG A 835 21.85 0.63 -5.62
N THR A 836 21.79 1.31 -4.47
CA THR A 836 22.35 0.84 -3.19
C THR A 836 21.33 0.89 -2.07
N ASP A 837 21.41 -0.06 -1.15
CA ASP A 837 20.45 -0.22 -0.06
C ASP A 837 20.32 1.01 0.86
N SER A 838 21.40 1.79 1.00
CA SER A 838 21.42 3.03 1.76
C SER A 838 20.43 4.11 1.27
N GLN A 839 19.95 4.01 0.02
CA GLN A 839 18.94 4.92 -0.53
C GLN A 839 17.54 4.63 0.02
N ALA A 840 17.29 3.45 0.61
CA ALA A 840 15.96 3.04 1.03
C ALA A 840 15.45 3.81 2.26
N ALA A 841 16.32 4.11 3.24
CA ALA A 841 15.89 4.67 4.53
C ALA A 841 15.13 6.01 4.40
N PRO A 842 15.62 7.03 3.66
CA PRO A 842 14.88 8.27 3.46
C PRO A 842 13.51 8.08 2.80
N ILE A 843 13.39 7.09 1.90
CA ILE A 843 12.12 6.75 1.24
C ILE A 843 11.17 6.10 2.22
N VAL A 844 11.63 5.10 2.98
CA VAL A 844 10.83 4.44 4.03
C VAL A 844 10.32 5.49 5.01
N ASP A 845 11.17 6.42 5.45
CA ASP A 845 10.76 7.49 6.36
C ASP A 845 9.71 8.41 5.74
N ALA A 846 9.85 8.79 4.46
CA ALA A 846 8.87 9.62 3.77
C ALA A 846 7.53 8.90 3.56
N LEU A 847 7.55 7.63 3.18
CA LEU A 847 6.35 6.81 3.02
C LEU A 847 5.65 6.57 4.37
N ALA A 848 6.41 6.29 5.44
CA ALA A 848 5.87 6.18 6.78
C ALA A 848 5.23 7.49 7.26
N ARG A 849 5.89 8.64 7.04
CA ARG A 849 5.31 9.98 7.30
C ARG A 849 4.05 10.24 6.47
N ALA A 850 3.86 9.57 5.35
CA ALA A 850 2.67 9.65 4.51
C ALA A 850 1.60 8.60 4.84
N ASN A 851 1.85 7.65 5.77
CA ASN A 851 1.04 6.43 5.99
C ASN A 851 0.89 5.57 4.71
N ILE A 852 1.94 5.50 3.89
CA ILE A 852 1.97 4.62 2.74
C ILE A 852 2.57 3.28 3.19
N PRO A 853 1.84 2.15 3.09
CA PRO A 853 2.39 0.84 3.37
C PRO A 853 3.57 0.56 2.45
N VAL A 854 4.68 0.10 3.05
CA VAL A 854 5.93 -0.14 2.34
C VAL A 854 6.48 -1.52 2.67
N GLN A 855 6.91 -2.24 1.65
CA GLN A 855 7.63 -3.50 1.78
C GLN A 855 9.00 -3.38 1.14
N LYS A 856 10.05 -3.67 1.89
CA LYS A 856 11.41 -3.72 1.37
C LYS A 856 11.75 -5.16 1.01
N ARG A 857 11.91 -5.43 -0.28
CA ARG A 857 12.38 -6.72 -0.78
C ARG A 857 13.90 -6.64 -0.98
N SER A 858 14.63 -7.49 -0.27
CA SER A 858 16.09 -7.60 -0.38
C SER A 858 16.47 -9.00 -0.85
N HIS A 859 17.62 -9.12 -1.52
CA HIS A 859 18.28 -10.42 -1.76
C HIS A 859 18.97 -10.96 -0.50
N ASP A 860 18.95 -10.22 0.60
CA ASP A 860 19.49 -10.70 1.87
C ASP A 860 18.79 -12.01 2.20
N ARG A 861 19.58 -13.08 2.32
CA ARG A 861 19.03 -14.39 2.68
C ARG A 861 18.44 -14.24 4.07
N LEU A 862 17.36 -14.95 4.37
CA LEU A 862 16.76 -14.93 5.70
C LEU A 862 17.81 -15.20 6.79
N ARG A 863 18.79 -16.07 6.49
CA ARG A 863 19.92 -16.40 7.38
C ARG A 863 20.90 -15.24 7.67
N ASP A 864 21.01 -14.26 6.77
CA ASP A 864 21.97 -13.15 6.85
C ASP A 864 21.44 -12.02 7.76
N ARG A 865 20.17 -12.11 8.20
CA ARG A 865 19.56 -11.13 9.08
C ARG A 865 20.11 -11.26 10.51
N PRO A 866 20.44 -10.12 11.17
CA PRO A 866 20.88 -10.13 12.56
C PRO A 866 19.94 -10.95 13.45
N GLY A 867 20.49 -11.87 14.23
CA GLY A 867 19.73 -12.74 15.14
C GLY A 867 19.21 -14.06 14.55
N VAL A 868 19.04 -14.17 13.22
CA VAL A 868 18.51 -15.40 12.61
C VAL A 868 19.46 -16.58 12.79
N ALA A 869 20.75 -16.39 12.52
CA ALA A 869 21.75 -17.44 12.72
C ALA A 869 21.83 -17.91 14.19
N ALA A 870 21.65 -16.98 15.15
CA ALA A 870 21.65 -17.31 16.57
C ALA A 870 20.42 -18.17 16.94
N ILE A 871 19.23 -17.81 16.43
CA ILE A 871 17.99 -18.60 16.63
C ILE A 871 18.12 -19.97 15.99
N ALA A 872 18.59 -20.04 14.74
CA ALA A 872 18.79 -21.31 14.02
C ALA A 872 19.72 -22.25 14.79
N ARG A 873 20.82 -21.72 15.34
CA ARG A 873 21.75 -22.48 16.18
C ARG A 873 21.09 -22.97 17.48
N GLU A 874 20.34 -22.12 18.17
CA GLU A 874 19.64 -22.53 19.40
C GLU A 874 18.63 -23.65 19.11
N LEU A 875 17.93 -23.59 17.97
CA LEU A 875 17.00 -24.63 17.53
C LEU A 875 17.67 -25.97 17.21
N ARG A 876 18.92 -25.96 16.72
CA ARG A 876 19.71 -27.19 16.47
C ARG A 876 20.07 -27.94 17.75
N HIS A 877 20.14 -27.26 18.89
CA HIS A 877 20.52 -27.83 20.18
C HIS A 877 19.33 -28.08 21.11
N ALA A 878 18.13 -27.66 20.69
CA ALA A 878 16.92 -27.77 21.47
C ALA A 878 16.13 -29.04 21.12
N ASP A 879 16.72 -30.20 21.41
CA ASP A 879 15.98 -31.47 21.41
C ASP A 879 15.08 -31.55 22.65
N GLY A 880 13.80 -31.87 22.45
CA GLY A 880 12.83 -32.11 23.55
C GLY A 880 11.98 -30.92 24.00
N LEU A 881 12.03 -29.75 23.34
CA LEU A 881 11.04 -28.68 23.57
C LEU A 881 9.70 -29.06 22.95
N GLY A 882 8.66 -29.24 23.77
CA GLY A 882 7.29 -29.51 23.30
C GLY A 882 6.67 -28.33 22.56
N GLY A 883 5.89 -28.62 21.52
CA GLY A 883 5.17 -27.64 20.68
C GLY A 883 5.70 -27.56 19.25
N GLY A 884 4.89 -27.02 18.33
CA GLY A 884 5.25 -26.90 16.92
C GLY A 884 6.42 -25.93 16.68
N LEU A 885 7.05 -26.03 15.51
CA LEU A 885 8.27 -25.27 15.18
C LEU A 885 8.17 -23.73 15.38
N PRO A 886 7.02 -23.05 15.11
CA PRO A 886 6.88 -21.62 15.42
C PRO A 886 7.02 -21.28 16.90
N ALA A 887 6.52 -22.14 17.79
CA ALA A 887 6.65 -21.95 19.23
C ALA A 887 8.10 -22.12 19.68
N ARG A 888 8.81 -23.10 19.09
CA ARG A 888 10.24 -23.32 19.33
C ARG A 888 11.09 -22.12 18.89
N VAL A 889 10.80 -21.53 17.72
CA VAL A 889 11.46 -20.30 17.23
C VAL A 889 11.27 -19.16 18.22
N ARG A 890 10.04 -18.93 18.69
CA ARG A 890 9.73 -17.85 19.63
C ARG A 890 10.42 -18.04 20.98
N LEU A 891 10.46 -19.27 21.49
CA LEU A 891 11.12 -19.60 22.75
C LEU A 891 12.65 -19.42 22.64
N ALA A 892 13.26 -19.87 21.54
CA ALA A 892 14.67 -19.60 21.26
C ALA A 892 14.97 -18.10 21.21
N GLY A 893 14.08 -17.31 20.58
CA GLY A 893 14.15 -15.85 20.59
C GLY A 893 14.08 -15.23 21.98
N GLN A 894 13.15 -15.67 22.83
CA GLN A 894 13.04 -15.21 24.22
C GLN A 894 14.33 -15.45 25.00
N VAL A 895 14.89 -16.66 24.91
CA VAL A 895 16.14 -17.04 25.58
C VAL A 895 17.30 -16.17 25.10
N LEU A 896 17.42 -15.99 23.79
CA LEU A 896 18.51 -15.19 23.19
C LEU A 896 18.36 -13.70 23.52
N ALA A 897 17.17 -13.13 23.40
CA ALA A 897 16.91 -11.72 23.74
C ALA A 897 17.24 -11.42 25.21
N GLY A 898 16.92 -12.33 26.13
CA GLY A 898 17.31 -12.24 27.53
C GLY A 898 18.83 -12.33 27.74
N ARG A 899 19.53 -13.21 27.00
CA ARG A 899 21.00 -13.31 27.04
C ARG A 899 21.69 -12.06 26.50
N PHE A 900 21.17 -11.45 25.44
CA PHE A 900 21.73 -10.26 24.80
C PHE A 900 21.31 -8.93 25.45
N ALA A 901 20.45 -8.95 26.48
CA ALA A 901 20.08 -7.77 27.25
C ALA A 901 21.15 -7.33 28.27
N ALA A 902 22.14 -8.18 28.56
CA ALA A 902 23.26 -7.86 29.45
C ALA A 902 24.47 -7.33 28.64
N PRO A 903 25.02 -6.14 28.96
CA PRO A 903 26.23 -5.64 28.29
C PRO A 903 27.45 -6.47 28.68
N THR A 904 28.15 -7.08 27.71
CA THR A 904 29.49 -7.66 27.90
C THR A 904 30.57 -6.66 27.46
N LEU A 905 31.78 -6.80 28.03
CA LEU A 905 32.90 -5.83 27.93
C LEU A 905 33.58 -5.77 26.54
N ASP A 906 33.18 -6.64 25.63
CA ASP A 906 33.76 -6.95 24.33
C ASP A 906 32.76 -6.54 23.22
N GLY A 907 32.50 -5.23 23.15
CA GLY A 907 31.50 -4.59 22.29
C GLY A 907 31.85 -4.47 20.80
N SER A 908 32.31 -5.54 20.16
CA SER A 908 32.46 -5.57 18.69
C SER A 908 31.76 -6.79 18.10
N GLY A 909 30.42 -6.75 18.04
CA GLY A 909 29.61 -7.70 17.25
C GLY A 909 28.32 -8.24 17.86
N ALA A 910 27.82 -7.73 19.00
CA ALA A 910 26.64 -8.31 19.64
C ALA A 910 25.31 -7.93 18.96
N VAL A 911 24.51 -8.94 18.58
CA VAL A 911 23.13 -8.81 18.11
C VAL A 911 22.28 -8.16 19.22
N ARG A 912 21.48 -7.14 18.89
CA ARG A 912 20.63 -6.46 19.87
C ARG A 912 19.36 -7.27 20.18
N PRO A 913 18.76 -7.13 21.38
CA PRO A 913 17.49 -7.79 21.69
C PRO A 913 16.37 -7.48 20.67
N GLU A 914 16.33 -6.25 20.15
CA GLU A 914 15.39 -5.82 19.09
C GLU A 914 15.59 -6.62 17.78
N GLU A 915 16.85 -6.91 17.44
CA GLU A 915 17.22 -7.68 16.24
C GLU A 915 16.85 -9.16 16.40
N ILE A 916 16.96 -9.72 17.62
CA ILE A 916 16.48 -11.08 17.92
C ILE A 916 14.96 -11.19 17.73
N TRP A 917 14.19 -10.21 18.22
CA TRP A 917 12.74 -10.22 18.05
C TRP A 917 12.34 -10.04 16.58
N SER A 918 13.01 -9.14 15.85
CA SER A 918 12.85 -9.04 14.41
C SER A 918 13.15 -10.37 13.70
N ALA A 919 14.22 -11.08 14.10
CA ALA A 919 14.54 -12.40 13.56
C ALA A 919 13.49 -13.47 13.88
N VAL A 920 12.87 -13.45 15.07
CA VAL A 920 11.73 -14.33 15.41
C VAL A 920 10.56 -14.07 14.47
N ASP A 921 10.20 -12.82 14.26
CA ASP A 921 9.09 -12.43 13.38
C ASP A 921 9.35 -12.88 11.93
N LEU A 922 10.60 -12.72 11.47
CA LEU A 922 11.04 -13.15 10.14
C LEU A 922 11.04 -14.68 9.96
N LEU A 923 11.40 -15.46 10.99
CA LEU A 923 11.47 -16.93 10.92
C LEU A 923 10.12 -17.62 11.14
N THR A 924 9.17 -16.96 11.81
CA THR A 924 7.87 -17.55 12.15
C THR A 924 7.07 -18.04 10.94
N PRO A 925 6.97 -17.31 9.81
CA PRO A 925 6.29 -17.79 8.61
C PRO A 925 6.94 -19.03 7.99
N LEU A 926 8.28 -19.06 7.91
CA LEU A 926 9.03 -20.21 7.42
C LEU A 926 8.79 -21.44 8.31
N ALA A 927 8.80 -21.24 9.63
CA ALA A 927 8.54 -22.29 10.59
C ALA A 927 7.11 -22.87 10.47
N ARG A 928 6.12 -22.03 10.17
CA ARG A 928 4.73 -22.49 9.92
C ARG A 928 4.64 -23.35 8.64
N ARG A 929 5.29 -22.94 7.54
CA ARG A 929 5.29 -23.70 6.28
C ARG A 929 5.95 -25.07 6.41
N CYS A 930 7.00 -25.17 7.23
CA CYS A 930 7.70 -26.42 7.50
C CYS A 930 6.96 -27.33 8.50
N GLY A 931 5.87 -26.85 9.13
CA GLY A 931 5.15 -27.60 10.15
C GLY A 931 6.08 -27.95 11.32
N ASP A 932 6.28 -29.24 11.56
CA ASP A 932 7.17 -29.76 12.61
C ASP A 932 8.53 -30.26 12.08
N ASP A 933 8.77 -30.19 10.76
CA ASP A 933 9.99 -30.66 10.13
C ASP A 933 11.15 -29.66 10.26
N LEU A 934 11.93 -29.83 11.33
CA LEU A 934 13.12 -29.03 11.61
C LEU A 934 14.21 -29.21 10.53
N GLY A 935 14.33 -30.40 9.93
CA GLY A 935 15.35 -30.68 8.90
C GLY A 935 15.08 -29.90 7.61
N LEU A 936 13.82 -29.89 7.18
CA LEU A 936 13.35 -29.09 6.05
C LEU A 936 13.51 -27.59 6.33
N PHE A 937 13.14 -27.13 7.53
CA PHE A 937 13.29 -25.73 7.94
C PHE A 937 14.75 -25.26 7.87
N LEU A 938 15.68 -26.02 8.46
CA LEU A 938 17.10 -25.69 8.45
C LEU A 938 17.69 -25.77 7.04
N SER A 939 17.25 -26.72 6.21
CA SER A 939 17.66 -26.83 4.82
C SER A 939 17.18 -25.64 3.97
N GLN A 940 15.93 -25.21 4.15
CA GLN A 940 15.37 -24.03 3.47
C GLN A 940 16.08 -22.74 3.92
N LEU A 941 16.38 -22.61 5.22
CA LEU A 941 17.13 -21.47 5.75
C LEU A 941 18.58 -21.44 5.20
N ALA A 942 19.25 -22.58 5.15
CA ALA A 942 20.64 -22.70 4.66
C ALA A 942 20.77 -22.45 3.15
N THR A 943 19.82 -22.95 2.35
CA THR A 943 19.77 -22.77 0.89
C THR A 943 19.28 -21.38 0.45
N GLY A 944 19.01 -20.49 1.41
CA GLY A 944 18.72 -19.08 1.15
C GLY A 944 17.26 -18.80 0.85
N ALA A 945 16.33 -19.30 1.68
CA ALA A 945 14.96 -18.81 1.68
C ALA A 945 14.96 -17.27 1.68
N GLU A 946 14.34 -16.67 0.66
CA GLU A 946 14.16 -15.23 0.58
C GLU A 946 13.15 -14.78 1.63
N VAL A 947 13.32 -13.56 2.12
CA VAL A 947 12.41 -12.93 3.09
C VAL A 947 11.12 -12.50 2.38
N ASP A 948 10.25 -13.45 2.05
CA ASP A 948 8.83 -13.15 1.89
C ASP A 948 8.18 -13.30 3.28
N ALA A 949 8.57 -12.42 4.22
CA ALA A 949 8.06 -12.39 5.58
C ALA A 949 6.91 -11.39 5.75
N LEU A 950 6.07 -11.24 4.74
CA LEU A 950 4.86 -10.44 4.79
C LEU A 950 3.68 -11.27 4.29
N ASP A 951 2.52 -11.05 4.90
CA ASP A 951 1.27 -11.71 4.54
C ASP A 951 1.00 -11.45 3.04
N PRO A 952 0.79 -12.48 2.20
CA PRO A 952 0.54 -12.32 0.77
C PRO A 952 -0.73 -11.51 0.46
N ARG A 953 -1.60 -11.29 1.45
CA ARG A 953 -2.79 -10.43 1.38
C ARG A 953 -2.48 -8.92 1.51
N ALA A 954 -1.25 -8.55 1.92
CA ALA A 954 -0.89 -7.17 2.17
C ALA A 954 -0.49 -6.41 0.88
N GLU A 955 -1.22 -5.35 0.55
CA GLU A 955 -0.83 -4.41 -0.50
C GLU A 955 0.15 -3.34 0.02
N ALA A 956 1.34 -3.27 -0.59
CA ALA A 956 2.36 -2.31 -0.17
C ALA A 956 3.27 -1.90 -1.34
N VAL A 957 3.80 -0.68 -1.25
CA VAL A 957 4.79 -0.16 -2.19
C VAL A 957 6.08 -0.96 -2.05
N THR A 958 6.60 -1.45 -3.17
CA THR A 958 7.74 -2.37 -3.15
C THR A 958 9.07 -1.63 -3.33
N LEU A 959 9.97 -1.72 -2.36
CA LEU A 959 11.32 -1.14 -2.42
C LEU A 959 12.34 -2.22 -2.76
N LEU A 960 13.09 -2.02 -3.84
CA LEU A 960 14.03 -2.99 -4.39
C LEU A 960 15.32 -2.32 -4.85
N THR A 961 16.45 -3.02 -4.77
CA THR A 961 17.62 -2.66 -5.57
C THR A 961 17.36 -2.95 -7.05
N LEU A 962 18.05 -2.27 -7.97
CA LEU A 962 17.97 -2.54 -9.41
C LEU A 962 18.27 -4.01 -9.74
N HIS A 963 19.20 -4.64 -9.03
CA HIS A 963 19.48 -6.07 -9.17
C HIS A 963 18.28 -6.92 -8.74
N ALA A 964 17.64 -6.58 -7.61
CA ALA A 964 16.49 -7.33 -7.07
C ALA A 964 15.23 -7.21 -7.91
N ALA A 965 15.16 -6.17 -8.75
CA ALA A 965 14.05 -6.00 -9.67
C ALA A 965 14.13 -6.91 -10.90
N LYS A 966 15.27 -7.59 -11.16
CA LYS A 966 15.41 -8.47 -12.32
C LYS A 966 14.36 -9.58 -12.27
N GLY A 967 13.74 -9.86 -13.42
CA GLY A 967 12.61 -10.79 -13.54
C GLY A 967 11.25 -10.18 -13.19
N LEU A 968 11.18 -9.17 -12.31
CA LEU A 968 9.93 -8.53 -11.88
C LEU A 968 9.39 -7.50 -12.89
N GLU A 969 8.15 -7.06 -12.67
CA GLU A 969 7.46 -6.01 -13.42
C GLU A 969 6.40 -5.32 -12.56
N PHE A 970 6.21 -4.02 -12.79
CA PHE A 970 5.27 -3.18 -12.03
C PHE A 970 4.58 -2.18 -12.96
N PRO A 971 3.27 -1.91 -12.79
CA PRO A 971 2.58 -0.83 -13.48
C PRO A 971 3.29 0.52 -13.37
N VAL A 972 3.78 0.85 -12.16
CA VAL A 972 4.50 2.09 -11.88
C VAL A 972 5.87 1.81 -11.26
N VAL A 973 6.90 2.48 -11.79
CA VAL A 973 8.26 2.42 -11.24
C VAL A 973 8.82 3.81 -10.99
N PHE A 974 9.39 4.01 -9.81
CA PHE A 974 10.25 5.14 -9.47
C PHE A 974 11.72 4.68 -9.47
N LEU A 975 12.55 5.19 -10.37
CA LEU A 975 14.00 4.98 -10.34
C LEU A 975 14.65 6.21 -9.71
N ILE A 976 15.09 6.06 -8.47
CA ILE A 976 15.62 7.17 -7.65
C ILE A 976 17.15 7.20 -7.64
N GLY A 977 17.74 8.36 -7.38
CA GLY A 977 19.19 8.55 -7.36
C GLY A 977 19.86 8.24 -8.69
N ALA A 978 19.23 8.64 -9.80
CA ALA A 978 19.83 8.62 -11.14
C ALA A 978 20.91 9.72 -11.24
N GLU A 979 22.01 9.54 -10.51
CA GLU A 979 23.06 10.52 -10.27
C GLU A 979 24.42 10.05 -10.81
N ASP A 980 25.21 10.96 -11.36
CA ASP A 980 26.58 10.64 -11.78
C ASP A 980 27.44 10.19 -10.59
N GLY A 981 28.13 9.06 -10.76
CA GLY A 981 28.89 8.40 -9.70
C GLY A 981 28.06 7.56 -8.72
N LEU A 982 26.73 7.56 -8.80
CA LEU A 982 25.85 6.58 -8.13
C LEU A 982 25.29 5.58 -9.13
N LEU A 983 24.78 6.05 -10.26
CA LEU A 983 24.35 5.26 -11.40
C LEU A 983 24.79 5.98 -12.68
N PRO A 984 25.97 5.67 -13.23
CA PRO A 984 26.83 4.53 -12.90
C PRO A 984 27.57 4.68 -11.57
N LEU A 985 27.66 3.59 -10.80
CA LEU A 985 28.41 3.55 -9.55
C LEU A 985 29.92 3.67 -9.83
N ARG A 986 30.60 4.59 -9.15
CA ARG A 986 32.07 4.72 -9.20
C ARG A 986 32.67 4.73 -7.80
N TRP A 987 33.68 3.91 -7.56
CA TRP A 987 34.41 3.91 -6.30
C TRP A 987 35.41 5.07 -6.25
N PRO A 988 35.61 5.72 -5.09
CA PRO A 988 36.63 6.76 -4.94
C PRO A 988 38.02 6.21 -5.24
N GLY A 989 38.78 6.89 -6.10
CA GLY A 989 40.14 6.49 -6.47
C GLY A 989 40.23 5.40 -7.54
N SER A 990 39.11 4.91 -8.08
CA SER A 990 39.09 4.02 -9.26
C SER A 990 38.59 4.76 -10.50
N GLU A 991 39.29 4.63 -11.62
CA GLU A 991 38.70 4.92 -12.94
C GLU A 991 37.94 3.66 -13.40
N PRO A 992 36.60 3.72 -13.56
CA PRO A 992 35.85 2.57 -14.06
C PRO A 992 36.26 2.30 -15.51
N ASP A 993 36.59 1.05 -15.83
CA ASP A 993 36.81 0.64 -17.21
C ASP A 993 35.50 0.71 -18.03
N SER A 994 35.63 0.56 -19.35
CA SER A 994 34.48 0.60 -20.26
C SER A 994 33.45 -0.49 -19.98
N ASP A 995 33.88 -1.64 -19.46
CA ASP A 995 33.05 -2.82 -19.27
C ASP A 995 32.18 -2.67 -18.01
N ALA A 996 32.74 -2.10 -16.94
CA ALA A 996 32.02 -1.72 -15.74
C ALA A 996 30.96 -0.66 -16.02
N VAL A 997 31.27 0.34 -16.86
CA VAL A 997 30.27 1.35 -17.29
C VAL A 997 29.19 0.71 -18.16
N ALA A 998 29.55 -0.23 -19.05
CA ALA A 998 28.60 -0.97 -19.86
C ALA A 998 27.67 -1.83 -18.99
N GLU A 999 28.17 -2.44 -17.92
CA GLU A 999 27.36 -3.20 -16.97
C GLU A 999 26.40 -2.33 -16.18
N GLU A 1000 26.86 -1.19 -15.65
CA GLU A 1000 25.98 -0.23 -14.98
C GLU A 1000 24.90 0.31 -15.93
N ARG A 1001 25.19 0.42 -17.23
CA ARG A 1001 24.18 0.77 -18.26
C ARG A 1001 23.17 -0.36 -18.49
N ARG A 1002 23.61 -1.63 -18.50
CA ARG A 1002 22.70 -2.80 -18.51
C ARG A 1002 21.81 -2.81 -17.26
N LEU A 1003 22.35 -2.47 -16.10
CA LEU A 1003 21.59 -2.35 -14.86
C LEU A 1003 20.53 -1.23 -14.92
N PHE A 1004 20.88 -0.07 -15.49
CA PHE A 1004 19.94 1.00 -15.76
C PHE A 1004 18.83 0.55 -16.74
N PHE A 1005 19.20 -0.12 -17.84
CA PHE A 1005 18.25 -0.70 -18.80
C PHE A 1005 17.28 -1.71 -18.16
N VAL A 1006 17.77 -2.56 -17.26
CA VAL A 1006 16.92 -3.48 -16.49
C VAL A 1006 15.89 -2.69 -15.67
N GLY A 1007 16.32 -1.64 -14.96
CA GLY A 1007 15.45 -0.77 -14.17
C GLY A 1007 14.32 -0.12 -14.99
N LEU A 1008 14.65 0.47 -16.13
CA LEU A 1008 13.68 1.12 -17.03
C LEU A 1008 12.63 0.12 -17.52
N THR A 1009 13.05 -1.10 -17.84
CA THR A 1009 12.19 -2.15 -18.42
C THR A 1009 11.41 -2.97 -17.38
N ARG A 1010 11.44 -2.55 -16.11
CA ARG A 1010 10.51 -3.06 -15.08
C ARG A 1010 9.15 -2.38 -15.13
N ALA A 1011 9.09 -1.15 -15.64
CA ALA A 1011 7.88 -0.36 -15.72
C ALA A 1011 6.97 -0.83 -16.87
N GLN A 1012 5.67 -0.96 -16.60
CA GLN A 1012 4.66 -1.26 -17.63
C GLN A 1012 4.07 0.05 -18.19
N ASP A 1013 3.47 0.88 -17.32
CA ASP A 1013 2.64 2.00 -17.75
C ASP A 1013 3.29 3.36 -17.44
N ARG A 1014 3.92 3.50 -16.25
CA ARG A 1014 4.54 4.77 -15.82
C ARG A 1014 5.94 4.56 -15.25
N LEU A 1015 6.85 5.43 -15.66
CA LEU A 1015 8.22 5.49 -15.15
C LEU A 1015 8.53 6.92 -14.69
N TYR A 1016 9.00 7.04 -13.46
CA TYR A 1016 9.52 8.29 -12.90
C TYR A 1016 11.00 8.13 -12.60
N MET A 1017 11.82 9.10 -13.00
CA MET A 1017 13.25 9.14 -12.71
C MET A 1017 13.60 10.41 -11.95
N SER A 1018 14.31 10.26 -10.84
CA SER A 1018 14.72 11.39 -10.01
C SER A 1018 16.22 11.35 -9.70
N HIS A 1019 16.74 12.53 -9.38
CA HIS A 1019 18.07 12.69 -8.81
C HIS A 1019 18.03 13.79 -7.75
N ALA A 1020 18.85 13.67 -6.71
CA ALA A 1020 19.06 14.73 -5.74
C ALA A 1020 20.27 15.58 -6.15
N ALA A 1021 20.17 16.90 -6.03
CA ALA A 1021 21.29 17.82 -6.28
C ALA A 1021 22.39 17.72 -5.21
N ARG A 1022 22.06 17.20 -4.01
CA ARG A 1022 22.99 16.99 -2.90
C ARG A 1022 22.70 15.68 -2.20
N ARG A 1023 23.76 14.89 -1.92
CA ARG A 1023 23.67 13.60 -1.20
C ARG A 1023 24.86 13.40 -0.27
N PHE A 1024 24.60 12.89 0.93
CA PHE A 1024 25.63 12.40 1.83
C PHE A 1024 26.05 10.98 1.42
N ARG A 1025 27.33 10.78 1.08
CA ARG A 1025 27.86 9.48 0.65
C ARG A 1025 29.32 9.35 1.06
N GLN A 1026 29.69 8.20 1.63
CA GLN A 1026 31.06 7.88 2.06
C GLN A 1026 31.64 8.93 3.03
N GLY A 1027 30.82 9.38 3.99
CA GLY A 1027 31.25 10.28 5.07
C GLY A 1027 31.28 11.78 4.72
N SER A 1028 30.91 12.18 3.50
CA SER A 1028 30.79 13.60 3.13
C SER A 1028 29.56 13.90 2.27
N GLU A 1029 29.06 15.13 2.36
CA GLU A 1029 28.04 15.66 1.46
C GLU A 1029 28.67 16.07 0.13
N ARG A 1030 28.05 15.69 -0.98
CA ARG A 1030 28.52 15.98 -2.34
C ARG A 1030 27.41 16.62 -3.16
N GLU A 1031 27.80 17.54 -4.04
CA GLU A 1031 26.94 17.97 -5.13
C GLU A 1031 26.87 16.88 -6.18
N CYS A 1032 25.66 16.58 -6.64
CA CYS A 1032 25.37 15.49 -7.56
C CYS A 1032 24.79 16.05 -8.85
N ARG A 1033 25.24 15.52 -9.97
CA ARG A 1033 24.70 15.80 -11.30
C ARG A 1033 23.78 14.66 -11.74
N PRO A 1034 22.82 14.89 -12.66
CA PRO A 1034 22.07 13.81 -13.27
C PRO A 1034 22.99 12.74 -13.88
N SER A 1035 22.51 11.50 -13.91
CA SER A 1035 23.22 10.40 -14.54
C SER A 1035 23.52 10.70 -16.02
N PRO A 1036 24.73 10.43 -16.52
CA PRO A 1036 25.07 10.56 -17.94
C PRO A 1036 24.27 9.59 -18.83
N PHE A 1037 23.62 8.57 -18.26
CA PHE A 1037 22.73 7.68 -19.01
C PHE A 1037 21.44 8.36 -19.46
N LEU A 1038 21.09 9.50 -18.87
CA LEU A 1038 19.93 10.30 -19.28
C LEU A 1038 20.21 11.15 -20.52
N ASP A 1039 21.46 11.47 -20.81
CA ASP A 1039 21.84 12.41 -21.88
C ASP A 1039 21.66 11.82 -23.29
N VAL A 1040 21.63 10.48 -23.40
CA VAL A 1040 21.41 9.77 -24.67
C VAL A 1040 19.94 9.59 -25.00
N ILE A 1041 19.04 9.88 -24.05
CA ILE A 1041 17.60 9.74 -24.22
C ILE A 1041 17.04 11.06 -24.78
N ASP A 1042 16.20 10.96 -25.81
CA ASP A 1042 15.53 12.09 -26.43
C ASP A 1042 14.75 12.91 -25.37
N PRO A 1043 15.04 14.22 -25.23
CA PRO A 1043 14.31 15.10 -24.32
C PRO A 1043 12.78 15.09 -24.54
N GLY A 1044 12.30 14.80 -25.75
CA GLY A 1044 10.88 14.67 -26.07
C GLY A 1044 10.19 13.47 -25.43
N LEU A 1045 10.94 12.52 -24.87
CA LEU A 1045 10.40 11.38 -24.11
C LEU A 1045 10.20 11.70 -22.62
N PHE A 1046 10.58 12.91 -22.17
CA PHE A 1046 10.48 13.32 -20.77
C PHE A 1046 9.37 14.34 -20.52
N GLU A 1047 8.64 14.12 -19.43
CA GLU A 1047 7.81 15.14 -18.78
C GLU A 1047 8.57 15.70 -17.56
N ARG A 1048 8.76 17.02 -17.48
CA ARG A 1048 9.46 17.64 -16.34
C ARG A 1048 8.49 17.97 -15.21
N PHE A 1049 8.77 17.43 -14.03
CA PHE A 1049 8.04 17.75 -12.81
C PHE A 1049 8.84 18.77 -11.97
N GLY A 1050 8.18 19.72 -11.32
CA GLY A 1050 8.79 20.62 -10.32
C GLY A 1050 9.22 22.02 -10.79
N GLU A 1051 9.16 22.34 -12.09
CA GLU A 1051 9.31 23.74 -12.54
C GLU A 1051 7.94 24.45 -12.46
N ALA A 1052 7.69 25.16 -11.36
CA ALA A 1052 6.66 26.20 -11.37
C ALA A 1052 7.07 27.24 -12.44
N GLU A 1053 6.13 27.68 -13.27
CA GLU A 1053 6.33 28.88 -14.10
C GLU A 1053 7.01 29.95 -13.23
N PRO A 1054 8.12 30.56 -13.68
CA PRO A 1054 8.80 31.56 -12.90
C PRO A 1054 7.79 32.66 -12.58
N ARG A 1055 7.39 32.76 -11.30
CA ARG A 1055 6.60 33.88 -10.80
C ARG A 1055 7.31 35.14 -11.28
N ARG A 1056 6.63 35.93 -12.11
CA ARG A 1056 7.11 37.25 -12.55
C ARG A 1056 7.69 37.94 -11.31
N PRO A 1057 8.93 38.46 -11.38
CA PRO A 1057 9.49 39.19 -10.26
C PRO A 1057 8.48 40.27 -9.89
N LYS A 1058 8.09 40.34 -8.62
CA LYS A 1058 7.30 41.48 -8.12
C LYS A 1058 8.05 42.73 -8.56
N ASP A 1059 7.38 43.57 -9.35
CA ASP A 1059 7.94 44.82 -9.84
C ASP A 1059 8.65 45.52 -8.69
N ARG A 1060 9.97 45.67 -8.85
CA ARG A 1060 10.78 46.51 -7.98
C ARG A 1060 10.16 47.89 -8.06
N GLN A 1061 9.49 48.27 -6.98
CA GLN A 1061 8.98 49.61 -6.74
C GLN A 1061 10.12 50.59 -7.02
N LEU A 1062 10.04 51.27 -8.17
CA LEU A 1062 10.92 52.36 -8.51
C LEU A 1062 10.67 53.46 -7.47
N ARG A 1063 11.64 53.67 -6.59
CA ARG A 1063 11.73 54.92 -5.83
C ARG A 1063 12.08 56.01 -6.83
N LEU A 1064 11.15 56.92 -7.06
CA LEU A 1064 11.43 58.24 -7.62
C LEU A 1064 11.06 59.25 -6.54
N ILE A 1065 12.11 59.87 -6.01
CA ILE A 1065 12.28 61.22 -5.44
C ILE A 1065 11.06 61.80 -4.70
#